data_AF-A0A9D9HV58-F1
#
_entry.id   AF-A0A9D9HV58-F1
#
_cell.length_a   1.000
_cell.length_b   1.000
_cell.length_c   1.000
_cell.angle_alpha   90.00
_cell.angle_beta   90.00
_cell.angle_gamma   90.00
#
_symmetry.space_group_name_H-M   'P 1'
#
loop_
_entity.id
_entity.type
_entity.pdbx_description
1 polymer ?
#
loop_
_entity_poly.entity_id
_entity_poly.type
_entity_poly.pdbx_seq_one_letter_code
_entity_poly.pdbx_strand_id
1 'polypeptide(L)'
;MHVTKKDGSTTSYKTTEVNSVNFNSSTVTVNQANGATNYDDSELFRIYFQKVSSEQIQIIEVGGWFEAGYVEFELLDGVNQYNVYYKKANETADNYQKLDGMLVRSYGSYGRADMVGLAAGEYNFKIVGVDAEGEEIATTAIETTNFTAIAHDRSGFAHFGYEGGIGAYNNDGTLKSNAKVIYVTAETAKTVTCEVKVDKNNETRTGLQDIIQAYQKGTETAPLCVRIIGTIKAEDMDRFDSSAEGLQVKGRNEYSNMPITIEGIGEDATIHGWGILIRNCTGVELRNFAIMDFMDDGLSFENGNSNCWVHNIDFFYGQTGGDSDQAKGDGSLDLKYGTRYMTLSYLHFWDSGKMSLCGMGGDNEEWISYHHNWFDHTDSRHPRVRCMTVHVYNNYFDGVSKYGVGATTGSDIFVENNYFRNTNKPMMISLQGSDISGDGEGTFSGETGGMIKSYGNVFAECSSNFSYVTYQQNNVEFDAYEASTRDEQVPSSVTCKVGGDTYNNFDTDASKIYEYTADDANNVPSIVMANAGRMNGGDFTWTFNNATDDADYSVNTTLKNAIANYTSSLVSIIGYGAESNTGNQGGSTTDPGEEGGGSTTEPGEGGDSGETGGNEGGIEISGSVTCHFTGKTPSNNAFTIDGNYSDNKGSVTVNGVTYTDCLKIESSTSITFTITEPMTLTLVLDASGKGIKIDGEEYTTDSEGIVTVELSAGSHEITKGDSMNLYFISLQSIE
;
A
#
# COMPACT_ATOMS: atom_id res chain seq x y z
N MET A 1 -4.10 21.54 -35.58
CA MET A 1 -5.32 21.77 -36.40
C MET A 1 -4.94 21.74 -37.87
N HIS A 2 -5.74 21.11 -38.70
CA HIS A 2 -5.52 20.98 -40.14
C HIS A 2 -6.75 21.46 -40.92
N VAL A 3 -6.52 22.18 -42.01
CA VAL A 3 -7.54 22.67 -42.94
C VAL A 3 -7.25 22.08 -44.32
N THR A 4 -8.11 21.17 -44.79
CA THR A 4 -7.96 20.48 -46.08
C THR A 4 -8.97 21.00 -47.09
N LYS A 5 -8.49 21.37 -48.28
CA LYS A 5 -9.31 21.76 -49.44
C LYS A 5 -9.75 20.56 -50.28
N LYS A 6 -10.76 20.74 -51.14
CA LYS A 6 -11.29 19.73 -52.06
C LYS A 6 -10.29 19.25 -53.11
N ASP A 7 -9.26 20.05 -53.39
CA ASP A 7 -8.14 19.65 -54.27
C ASP A 7 -7.11 18.75 -53.55
N GLY A 8 -7.31 18.46 -52.27
CA GLY A 8 -6.42 17.64 -51.44
C GLY A 8 -5.31 18.42 -50.72
N SER A 9 -5.14 19.72 -51.01
CA SER A 9 -4.15 20.54 -50.31
C SER A 9 -4.53 20.73 -48.83
N THR A 10 -3.55 20.60 -47.93
CA THR A 10 -3.78 20.72 -46.47
C THR A 10 -2.85 21.79 -45.88
N THR A 11 -3.41 22.71 -45.11
CA THR A 11 -2.66 23.68 -44.29
C THR A 11 -2.72 23.24 -42.83
N SER A 12 -1.57 23.25 -42.14
CA SER A 12 -1.45 22.85 -40.74
C SER A 12 -1.17 24.04 -39.84
N TYR A 13 -1.82 24.05 -38.66
CA TYR A 13 -1.73 25.08 -37.63
C TYR A 13 -1.43 24.45 -36.27
N LYS A 14 -0.47 25.02 -35.53
CA LYS A 14 -0.29 24.71 -34.10
C LYS A 14 -1.45 25.31 -33.31
N THR A 15 -2.13 24.51 -32.48
CA THR A 15 -3.31 24.95 -31.73
C THR A 15 -2.98 26.04 -30.72
N THR A 16 -1.75 26.07 -30.19
CA THR A 16 -1.24 27.15 -29.32
C THR A 16 -1.09 28.50 -30.02
N GLU A 17 -1.10 28.52 -31.35
CA GLU A 17 -0.97 29.74 -32.16
C GLU A 17 -2.31 30.18 -32.78
N VAL A 18 -3.39 29.43 -32.56
CA VAL A 18 -4.73 29.71 -33.09
C VAL A 18 -5.60 30.30 -31.99
N ASN A 19 -5.97 31.57 -32.14
CA ASN A 19 -6.82 32.28 -31.19
C ASN A 19 -8.30 31.93 -31.35
N SER A 20 -8.76 31.74 -32.60
CA SER A 20 -10.14 31.38 -32.92
C SER A 20 -10.27 30.89 -34.36
N VAL A 21 -11.34 30.14 -34.63
CA VAL A 21 -11.77 29.76 -35.98
C VAL A 21 -13.19 30.25 -36.18
N ASN A 22 -13.39 31.17 -37.13
CA ASN A 22 -14.70 31.78 -37.39
C ASN A 22 -15.31 31.21 -38.67
N PHE A 23 -16.57 30.79 -38.59
CA PHE A 23 -17.34 30.30 -39.74
C PHE A 23 -18.36 31.35 -40.15
N ASN A 24 -18.20 31.89 -41.36
CA ASN A 24 -19.15 32.82 -41.99
C ASN A 24 -19.78 32.17 -43.23
N SER A 25 -20.88 32.73 -43.73
CA SER A 25 -21.72 32.15 -44.81
C SER A 25 -21.00 31.77 -46.11
N SER A 26 -19.76 32.22 -46.32
CA SER A 26 -18.96 31.92 -47.51
C SER A 26 -17.47 31.78 -47.22
N THR A 27 -17.05 31.83 -45.95
CA THR A 27 -15.63 31.95 -45.61
C THR A 27 -15.36 31.37 -44.22
N VAL A 28 -14.31 30.58 -44.12
CA VAL A 28 -13.74 30.14 -42.83
C VAL A 28 -12.45 30.90 -42.56
N THR A 29 -12.37 31.56 -41.41
CA THR A 29 -11.19 32.36 -41.02
C THR A 29 -10.50 31.71 -39.84
N VAL A 30 -9.22 31.38 -40.00
CA VAL A 30 -8.34 30.95 -38.91
C VAL A 30 -7.57 32.16 -38.40
N ASN A 31 -7.88 32.60 -37.17
CA ASN A 31 -7.20 33.74 -36.53
C ASN A 31 -6.02 33.24 -35.69
N GLN A 32 -4.83 33.77 -35.96
CA GLN A 32 -3.59 33.51 -35.24
C GLN A 32 -3.09 34.78 -34.56
N ALA A 33 -2.17 34.65 -33.59
CA ALA A 33 -1.61 35.81 -32.87
C ALA A 33 -0.98 36.88 -33.79
N ASN A 34 -0.47 36.47 -34.96
CA ASN A 34 0.23 37.35 -35.92
C ASN A 34 -0.51 37.54 -37.26
N GLY A 35 -1.82 37.23 -37.35
CA GLY A 35 -2.60 37.42 -38.58
C GLY A 35 -3.78 36.47 -38.72
N ALA A 36 -4.51 36.57 -39.83
CA ALA A 36 -5.65 35.71 -40.13
C ALA A 36 -5.55 35.13 -41.53
N THR A 37 -5.89 33.85 -41.66
CA THR A 37 -5.96 33.14 -42.95
C THR A 37 -7.42 32.89 -43.31
N ASN A 38 -7.84 33.32 -44.50
CA ASN A 38 -9.20 33.14 -44.99
C ASN A 38 -9.26 32.01 -46.02
N TYR A 39 -10.24 31.14 -45.87
CA TYR A 39 -10.57 30.05 -46.77
C TYR A 39 -11.96 30.26 -47.36
N ASP A 40 -12.10 30.11 -48.67
CA ASP A 40 -13.41 30.04 -49.31
C ASP A 40 -14.08 28.71 -48.93
N ASP A 41 -15.29 28.78 -48.38
CA ASP A 41 -16.05 27.61 -47.93
C ASP A 41 -16.36 26.65 -49.09
N SER A 42 -16.50 27.18 -50.32
CA SER A 42 -16.74 26.36 -51.51
C SER A 42 -15.56 25.46 -51.88
N GLU A 43 -14.35 25.79 -51.42
CA GLU A 43 -13.12 25.02 -51.66
C GLU A 43 -12.76 24.07 -50.52
N LEU A 44 -13.43 24.13 -49.36
CA LEU A 44 -13.09 23.35 -48.17
C LEU A 44 -13.66 21.93 -48.22
N PHE A 45 -12.85 20.95 -47.80
CA PHE A 45 -13.25 19.56 -47.65
C PHE A 45 -13.46 19.19 -46.19
N ARG A 46 -12.49 19.48 -45.31
CA ARG A 46 -12.58 19.22 -43.87
C ARG A 46 -11.65 20.10 -43.05
N ILE A 47 -12.03 20.32 -41.79
CA ILE A 47 -11.17 20.87 -40.75
C ILE A 47 -11.15 19.85 -39.62
N TYR A 48 -9.96 19.49 -39.14
CA TYR A 48 -9.82 18.52 -38.06
C TYR A 48 -8.68 18.88 -37.12
N PHE A 49 -8.79 18.44 -35.88
CA PHE A 49 -7.73 18.56 -34.89
C PHE A 49 -7.03 17.22 -34.75
N GLN A 50 -5.70 17.25 -34.75
CA GLN A 50 -4.87 16.10 -34.49
C GLN A 50 -4.00 16.48 -33.30
N LYS A 51 -4.03 15.69 -32.22
CA LYS A 51 -3.06 15.79 -31.13
C LYS A 51 -1.71 15.45 -31.77
N VAL A 52 -0.78 16.41 -31.74
CA VAL A 52 0.62 16.11 -32.05
C VAL A 52 1.15 15.48 -30.78
N SER A 53 1.30 14.15 -30.74
CA SER A 53 2.07 13.54 -29.66
C SER A 53 3.44 14.20 -29.66
N SER A 54 3.93 14.63 -28.51
CA SER A 54 5.35 14.93 -28.41
C SER A 54 6.09 13.66 -28.81
N GLU A 55 7.05 13.76 -29.74
CA GLU A 55 7.93 12.61 -30.00
C GLU A 55 8.71 12.24 -28.72
N GLN A 56 8.86 13.18 -27.79
CA GLN A 56 9.54 13.04 -26.50
C GLN A 56 8.57 12.72 -25.36
N ILE A 57 8.96 11.80 -24.48
CA ILE A 57 8.25 11.47 -23.23
C ILE A 57 8.20 12.71 -22.32
N GLN A 58 7.08 12.92 -21.63
CA GLN A 58 6.94 13.96 -20.61
C GLN A 58 6.98 13.36 -19.21
N ILE A 59 7.70 14.02 -18.30
CA ILE A 59 7.73 13.66 -16.88
C ILE A 59 6.51 14.28 -16.21
N ILE A 60 5.75 13.48 -15.49
CA ILE A 60 4.64 13.90 -14.63
C ILE A 60 5.21 14.28 -13.26
N GLU A 61 5.96 13.35 -12.67
CA GLU A 61 6.56 13.52 -11.36
C GLU A 61 7.89 12.77 -11.26
N VAL A 62 8.80 13.28 -10.44
CA VAL A 62 10.01 12.56 -10.04
C VAL A 62 10.30 12.88 -8.58
N GLY A 63 10.56 11.84 -7.80
CA GLY A 63 10.75 11.98 -6.36
C GLY A 63 11.73 10.96 -5.80
N GLY A 64 12.23 11.26 -4.60
CA GLY A 64 13.10 10.37 -3.85
C GLY A 64 12.44 9.95 -2.55
N TRP A 65 12.82 8.79 -2.04
CA TRP A 65 12.31 8.24 -0.80
C TRP A 65 13.42 7.52 -0.03
N PHE A 66 13.08 6.79 1.03
CA PHE A 66 14.05 5.98 1.76
C PHE A 66 14.64 4.91 0.83
N GLU A 67 15.95 5.06 0.55
CA GLU A 67 16.77 4.14 -0.23
C GLU A 67 16.17 3.83 -1.61
N ALA A 68 15.39 4.77 -2.13
CA ALA A 68 14.63 4.62 -3.35
C ALA A 68 14.41 5.96 -4.06
N GLY A 69 13.97 5.88 -5.30
CA GLY A 69 13.37 6.99 -6.02
C GLY A 69 12.44 6.50 -7.11
N TYR A 70 11.57 7.38 -7.57
CA TYR A 70 10.54 7.05 -8.53
C TYR A 70 10.39 8.13 -9.59
N VAL A 71 9.82 7.74 -10.72
CA VAL A 71 9.43 8.66 -11.79
C VAL A 71 8.10 8.21 -12.39
N GLU A 72 7.21 9.17 -12.58
CA GLU A 72 5.96 9.02 -13.32
C GLU A 72 6.05 9.79 -14.64
N PHE A 73 5.56 9.22 -15.72
CA PHE A 73 5.71 9.76 -17.07
C PHE A 73 4.51 9.44 -17.97
N GLU A 74 4.27 10.30 -18.95
CA GLU A 74 3.21 10.10 -19.93
C GLU A 74 3.53 8.90 -20.84
N LEU A 75 2.51 8.06 -21.09
CA LEU A 75 2.59 7.00 -22.09
C LEU A 75 2.39 7.59 -23.50
N LEU A 76 3.27 7.22 -24.42
CA LEU A 76 3.21 7.62 -25.82
C LEU A 76 2.43 6.61 -26.69
N ASP A 77 1.62 7.13 -27.60
CA ASP A 77 0.93 6.31 -28.60
C ASP A 77 1.92 5.53 -29.47
N GLY A 78 1.72 4.22 -29.58
CA GLY A 78 2.58 3.32 -30.37
C GLY A 78 3.88 2.89 -29.68
N VAL A 79 4.09 3.26 -28.41
CA VAL A 79 5.20 2.79 -27.59
C VAL A 79 4.68 1.81 -26.54
N ASN A 80 5.05 0.55 -26.67
CA ASN A 80 4.56 -0.53 -25.80
C ASN A 80 5.55 -0.92 -24.70
N GLN A 81 6.77 -0.39 -24.73
CA GLN A 81 7.81 -0.66 -23.75
C GLN A 81 8.64 0.60 -23.49
N TYR A 82 9.17 0.73 -22.28
CA TYR A 82 10.08 1.79 -21.89
C TYR A 82 11.31 1.20 -21.22
N ASN A 83 12.49 1.65 -21.63
CA ASN A 83 13.70 1.43 -20.89
C ASN A 83 13.91 2.62 -19.94
N VAL A 84 13.99 2.32 -18.65
CA VAL A 84 14.32 3.31 -17.63
C VAL A 84 15.73 3.03 -17.14
N TYR A 85 16.52 4.09 -17.03
CA TYR A 85 17.88 4.06 -16.53
C TYR A 85 18.02 5.04 -15.37
N TYR A 86 18.98 4.78 -14.49
CA TYR A 86 19.35 5.68 -13.41
C TYR A 86 20.86 5.81 -13.29
N LYS A 87 21.32 6.91 -12.68
CA LYS A 87 22.72 7.12 -12.29
C LYS A 87 22.79 8.10 -11.12
N LYS A 88 23.94 8.18 -10.45
CA LYS A 88 24.17 9.30 -9.52
C LYS A 88 24.23 10.61 -10.30
N ALA A 89 23.72 11.69 -9.70
CA ALA A 89 23.61 12.99 -10.35
C ALA A 89 24.97 13.52 -10.83
N ASN A 90 26.05 13.24 -10.09
CA ASN A 90 27.42 13.68 -10.39
C ASN A 90 28.18 12.78 -11.38
N GLU A 91 27.58 11.67 -11.84
CA GLU A 91 28.19 10.75 -12.80
C GLU A 91 27.90 11.14 -14.25
N THR A 92 28.78 10.73 -15.17
CA THR A 92 28.61 10.93 -16.61
C THR A 92 27.53 10.00 -17.18
N ALA A 93 27.00 10.34 -18.36
CA ALA A 93 25.97 9.54 -19.04
C ALA A 93 26.38 8.08 -19.34
N ASP A 94 27.69 7.80 -19.44
CA ASP A 94 28.21 6.44 -19.64
C ASP A 94 27.95 5.49 -18.45
N ASN A 95 27.56 6.02 -17.28
CA ASN A 95 27.30 5.25 -16.07
C ASN A 95 25.82 4.94 -15.83
N TYR A 96 24.94 5.23 -16.79
CA TYR A 96 23.54 4.84 -16.69
C TYR A 96 23.41 3.32 -16.52
N GLN A 97 22.70 2.92 -15.48
CA GLN A 97 22.30 1.54 -15.23
C GLN A 97 20.84 1.36 -15.61
N LYS A 98 20.53 0.31 -16.37
CA LYS A 98 19.16 0.00 -16.75
C LYS A 98 18.42 -0.60 -15.55
N LEU A 99 17.21 -0.11 -15.28
CA LEU A 99 16.31 -0.72 -14.32
C LEU A 99 15.85 -2.09 -14.83
N ASP A 100 15.53 -2.97 -13.89
CA ASP A 100 14.77 -4.17 -14.19
C ASP A 100 13.39 -3.79 -14.77
N GLY A 101 12.95 -4.47 -15.82
CA GLY A 101 11.66 -4.21 -16.46
C GLY A 101 10.48 -4.44 -15.51
N MET A 102 10.63 -5.33 -14.53
CA MET A 102 9.61 -5.56 -13.48
C MET A 102 9.35 -4.31 -12.62
N LEU A 103 10.29 -3.36 -12.61
CA LEU A 103 10.16 -2.11 -11.89
C LEU A 103 9.50 -0.99 -12.71
N VAL A 104 9.11 -1.24 -13.96
CA VAL A 104 8.45 -0.29 -14.86
C VAL A 104 7.01 -0.73 -15.09
N ARG A 105 6.04 0.05 -14.59
CA ARG A 105 4.63 -0.30 -14.48
C ARG A 105 3.73 0.71 -15.20
N SER A 106 2.57 0.26 -15.63
CA SER A 106 1.50 1.08 -16.20
C SER A 106 0.34 1.17 -15.20
N TYR A 107 -0.11 2.39 -14.96
CA TYR A 107 -1.32 2.71 -14.20
C TYR A 107 -2.44 3.19 -15.14
N GLY A 108 -2.38 2.75 -16.41
CA GLY A 108 -3.35 3.04 -17.46
C GLY A 108 -3.15 4.41 -18.13
N SER A 109 -3.14 5.49 -17.34
CA SER A 109 -2.98 6.85 -17.86
C SER A 109 -1.52 7.34 -17.85
N TYR A 110 -0.67 6.71 -17.04
CA TYR A 110 0.75 7.03 -16.93
C TYR A 110 1.59 5.77 -16.70
N GLY A 111 2.88 5.87 -17.02
CA GLY A 111 3.90 4.91 -16.62
C GLY A 111 4.58 5.35 -15.34
N ARG A 112 4.99 4.40 -14.50
CA ARG A 112 5.77 4.65 -13.29
C ARG A 112 6.95 3.69 -13.21
N ALA A 113 8.09 4.17 -12.76
CA ALA A 113 9.23 3.32 -12.43
C ALA A 113 9.79 3.66 -11.05
N ASP A 114 10.16 2.63 -10.29
CA ASP A 114 10.72 2.78 -8.95
C ASP A 114 12.09 2.07 -8.88
N MET A 115 13.14 2.80 -8.55
CA MET A 115 14.46 2.26 -8.28
C MET A 115 14.63 2.13 -6.76
N VAL A 116 14.82 0.89 -6.28
CA VAL A 116 14.97 0.57 -4.86
C VAL A 116 16.35 -0.03 -4.58
N GLY A 117 16.87 0.18 -3.38
CA GLY A 117 18.21 -0.26 -2.99
C GLY A 117 19.31 0.75 -3.33
N LEU A 118 18.98 2.03 -3.28
CA LEU A 118 19.92 3.14 -3.49
C LEU A 118 20.61 3.51 -2.17
N ALA A 119 21.92 3.73 -2.24
CA ALA A 119 22.59 4.46 -1.17
C ALA A 119 22.09 5.91 -1.13
N ALA A 120 22.03 6.51 0.06
CA ALA A 120 21.63 7.90 0.21
C ALA A 120 22.48 8.83 -0.69
N GLY A 121 21.82 9.74 -1.40
CA GLY A 121 22.46 10.63 -2.38
C GLY A 121 21.51 11.20 -3.42
N GLU A 122 22.06 11.95 -4.36
CA GLU A 122 21.30 12.54 -5.48
C GLU A 122 21.45 11.69 -6.75
N TYR A 123 20.34 11.49 -7.44
CA TYR A 123 20.24 10.63 -8.63
C TYR A 123 19.34 11.29 -9.68
N ASN A 124 19.39 10.80 -10.92
CA ASN A 124 18.41 11.13 -11.94
C ASN A 124 18.05 9.90 -12.77
N PHE A 125 16.88 9.95 -13.42
CA PHE A 125 16.43 8.95 -14.37
C PHE A 125 16.64 9.40 -15.81
N LYS A 126 16.77 8.42 -16.71
CA LYS A 126 16.60 8.58 -18.15
C LYS A 126 15.56 7.57 -18.62
N ILE A 127 14.56 8.00 -19.38
CA ILE A 127 13.51 7.14 -19.91
C ILE A 127 13.57 7.20 -21.43
N VAL A 128 13.45 6.06 -22.10
CA VAL A 128 13.41 5.94 -23.56
C VAL A 128 12.33 4.95 -23.95
N GLY A 129 11.45 5.35 -24.87
CA GLY A 129 10.47 4.47 -25.49
C GLY A 129 11.13 3.45 -26.40
N VAL A 130 10.53 2.28 -26.49
CA VAL A 130 11.01 1.14 -27.27
C VAL A 130 9.96 0.78 -28.32
N ASP A 131 10.41 0.55 -29.55
CA ASP A 131 9.53 0.15 -30.66
C ASP A 131 9.15 -1.34 -30.60
N ALA A 132 8.35 -1.79 -31.58
CA ALA A 132 7.88 -3.16 -31.66
C ALA A 132 9.00 -4.17 -31.95
N GLU A 133 10.13 -3.70 -32.50
CA GLU A 133 11.33 -4.48 -32.78
C GLU A 133 12.26 -4.59 -31.56
N GLY A 134 11.95 -3.89 -30.46
CA GLY A 134 12.75 -3.90 -29.23
C GLY A 134 13.89 -2.87 -29.25
N GLU A 135 13.90 -1.95 -30.20
CA GLU A 135 14.92 -0.91 -30.33
C GLU A 135 14.49 0.41 -29.69
N GLU A 136 15.45 1.12 -29.11
CA GLU A 136 15.18 2.41 -28.47
C GLU A 136 14.88 3.51 -29.49
N ILE A 137 13.73 4.16 -29.33
CA ILE A 137 13.32 5.29 -30.14
C ILE A 137 13.99 6.55 -29.58
N ALA A 138 15.20 6.87 -30.04
CA ALA A 138 16.02 7.94 -29.46
C ALA A 138 15.34 9.31 -29.34
N THR A 139 14.39 9.63 -30.21
CA THR A 139 13.61 10.89 -30.16
C THR A 139 12.65 10.97 -28.97
N THR A 140 12.33 9.83 -28.36
CA THR A 140 11.48 9.73 -27.15
C THR A 140 12.22 10.03 -25.86
N ALA A 141 13.56 9.99 -25.88
CA ALA A 141 14.38 10.02 -24.68
C ALA A 141 14.22 11.30 -23.86
N ILE A 142 14.09 11.16 -22.55
CA ILE A 142 14.04 12.26 -21.58
C ILE A 142 14.88 11.94 -20.35
N GLU A 143 15.54 12.95 -19.78
CA GLU A 143 16.20 12.87 -18.47
C GLU A 143 15.40 13.68 -17.45
N THR A 144 15.26 13.15 -16.24
CA THR A 144 14.57 13.87 -15.15
C THR A 144 15.48 14.93 -14.52
N THR A 145 14.88 15.83 -13.76
CA THR A 145 15.61 16.55 -12.71
C THR A 145 16.15 15.57 -11.66
N ASN A 146 17.10 16.03 -10.83
CA ASN A 146 17.62 15.22 -9.75
C ASN A 146 16.56 14.98 -8.67
N PHE A 147 16.61 13.80 -8.04
CA PHE A 147 15.90 13.47 -6.82
C PHE A 147 16.89 13.00 -5.75
N THR A 148 16.47 13.03 -4.48
CA THR A 148 17.31 12.65 -3.34
C THR A 148 16.78 11.37 -2.69
N ALA A 149 17.56 10.30 -2.76
CA ALA A 149 17.34 9.13 -1.91
C ALA A 149 17.94 9.40 -0.52
N ILE A 150 17.17 9.13 0.54
CA ILE A 150 17.62 9.27 1.93
C ILE A 150 17.84 7.89 2.55
N ALA A 151 18.63 7.77 3.61
CA ALA A 151 18.82 6.47 4.28
C ALA A 151 17.61 6.15 5.16
N HIS A 152 17.25 4.86 5.27
CA HIS A 152 16.37 4.44 6.35
C HIS A 152 17.08 4.65 7.70
N ASP A 153 16.30 5.02 8.71
CA ASP A 153 16.74 5.14 10.11
C ASP A 153 16.95 3.75 10.72
N ARG A 154 18.22 3.40 10.95
CA ARG A 154 18.65 2.11 11.49
C ARG A 154 18.85 2.14 13.01
N SER A 155 18.37 3.16 13.71
CA SER A 155 18.31 3.14 15.16
C SER A 155 17.39 2.00 15.62
N GLY A 156 17.71 1.37 16.74
CA GLY A 156 16.93 0.23 17.25
C GLY A 156 17.74 -1.02 17.55
N PHE A 157 17.12 -1.95 18.26
CA PHE A 157 17.78 -3.16 18.74
C PHE A 157 18.07 -4.18 17.64
N ALA A 158 17.38 -4.13 16.50
CA ALA A 158 17.67 -5.04 15.39
C ALA A 158 19.09 -4.86 14.84
N HIS A 159 19.59 -3.63 14.86
CA HIS A 159 20.93 -3.27 14.39
C HIS A 159 21.99 -3.25 15.52
N PHE A 160 21.57 -3.34 16.78
CA PHE A 160 22.48 -3.23 17.92
C PHE A 160 23.47 -4.41 17.95
N GLY A 161 24.75 -4.11 17.71
CA GLY A 161 25.80 -5.12 17.62
C GLY A 161 25.68 -6.05 16.40
N TYR A 162 24.85 -5.71 15.40
CA TYR A 162 24.64 -6.50 14.20
C TYR A 162 25.32 -5.85 12.98
N GLU A 163 26.36 -6.51 12.47
CA GLU A 163 27.16 -6.00 11.35
C GLU A 163 26.64 -6.54 10.00
N GLY A 164 26.67 -5.70 8.95
CA GLY A 164 26.44 -6.14 7.57
C GLY A 164 25.01 -6.00 7.03
N GLY A 165 24.09 -5.39 7.79
CA GLY A 165 22.72 -5.12 7.37
C GLY A 165 21.79 -6.32 7.49
N ILE A 166 20.53 -6.04 7.77
CA ILE A 166 19.46 -7.03 7.96
C ILE A 166 18.93 -7.46 6.59
N GLY A 167 18.53 -8.72 6.45
CA GLY A 167 17.94 -9.22 5.21
C GLY A 167 18.93 -9.21 4.03
N ALA A 168 18.44 -8.80 2.87
CA ALA A 168 19.16 -8.73 1.61
C ALA A 168 19.96 -7.44 1.40
N TYR A 169 19.85 -6.46 2.29
CA TYR A 169 20.43 -5.13 2.14
C TYR A 169 21.63 -4.89 3.07
N ASN A 170 22.56 -4.07 2.60
CA ASN A 170 23.67 -3.54 3.39
C ASN A 170 23.17 -2.37 4.28
N ASN A 171 23.99 -1.97 5.25
CA ASN A 171 23.69 -0.82 6.11
C ASN A 171 23.70 0.54 5.38
N ASP A 172 24.14 0.59 4.13
CA ASP A 172 24.05 1.80 3.29
C ASP A 172 22.81 1.81 2.38
N GLY A 173 21.98 0.76 2.43
CA GLY A 173 20.76 0.61 1.64
C GLY A 173 20.93 -0.10 0.31
N THR A 174 22.15 -0.45 -0.08
CA THR A 174 22.38 -1.20 -1.32
C THR A 174 22.13 -2.69 -1.15
N LEU A 175 21.69 -3.38 -2.21
CA LEU A 175 21.58 -4.83 -2.22
C LEU A 175 22.96 -5.48 -1.97
N LYS A 176 22.97 -6.56 -1.18
CA LYS A 176 24.15 -7.43 -1.04
C LYS A 176 24.49 -8.03 -2.40
N SER A 177 25.77 -8.07 -2.76
CA SER A 177 26.23 -8.41 -4.11
C SER A 177 25.82 -9.80 -4.63
N ASN A 178 25.50 -10.73 -3.71
CA ASN A 178 25.04 -12.08 -4.03
C ASN A 178 23.56 -12.30 -3.67
N ALA A 179 22.79 -11.25 -3.41
CA ALA A 179 21.37 -11.36 -3.15
C ALA A 179 20.63 -11.89 -4.39
N LYS A 180 19.73 -12.84 -4.18
CA LYS A 180 18.77 -13.33 -5.17
C LYS A 180 17.53 -12.46 -5.08
N VAL A 181 17.15 -11.80 -6.18
CA VAL A 181 15.95 -10.95 -6.24
C VAL A 181 14.86 -11.70 -7.01
N ILE A 182 13.66 -11.78 -6.43
CA ILE A 182 12.48 -12.31 -7.11
C ILE A 182 11.35 -11.29 -7.07
N TYR A 183 10.51 -11.29 -8.10
CA TYR A 183 9.35 -10.42 -8.22
C TYR A 183 8.07 -11.24 -8.12
N VAL A 184 7.19 -10.83 -7.21
CA VAL A 184 5.94 -11.52 -6.91
C VAL A 184 4.78 -10.56 -7.16
N THR A 185 3.86 -11.02 -7.99
CA THR A 185 2.59 -10.39 -8.34
C THR A 185 1.48 -11.40 -8.09
N ALA A 186 0.21 -10.99 -8.19
CA ALA A 186 -0.93 -11.92 -8.20
C ALA A 186 -0.74 -13.06 -9.23
N GLU A 187 -0.25 -12.73 -10.43
CA GLU A 187 -0.06 -13.71 -11.52
C GLU A 187 1.14 -14.65 -11.28
N THR A 188 2.19 -14.16 -10.60
CA THR A 188 3.45 -14.91 -10.45
C THR A 188 3.62 -15.59 -9.11
N ALA A 189 2.79 -15.33 -8.10
CA ALA A 189 2.94 -15.93 -6.77
C ALA A 189 3.04 -17.47 -6.78
N LYS A 190 2.30 -18.14 -7.68
CA LYS A 190 2.35 -19.60 -7.91
C LYS A 190 3.50 -20.08 -8.78
N THR A 191 4.07 -19.22 -9.61
CA THR A 191 4.92 -19.62 -10.75
C THR A 191 6.31 -19.00 -10.72
N VAL A 192 6.56 -18.03 -9.85
CA VAL A 192 7.88 -17.44 -9.63
C VAL A 192 8.89 -18.53 -9.29
N THR A 193 10.07 -18.44 -9.88
CA THR A 193 11.12 -19.45 -9.69
C THR A 193 12.38 -18.85 -9.07
N CYS A 194 13.07 -19.65 -8.28
CA CYS A 194 14.40 -19.32 -7.77
C CYS A 194 15.24 -20.60 -7.67
N GLU A 195 16.46 -20.55 -8.18
CA GLU A 195 17.44 -21.59 -7.85
C GLU A 195 17.90 -21.39 -6.40
N VAL A 196 17.72 -22.42 -5.57
CA VAL A 196 18.08 -22.40 -4.14
C VAL A 196 18.96 -23.60 -3.86
N LYS A 197 20.04 -23.39 -3.09
CA LYS A 197 20.88 -24.49 -2.64
C LYS A 197 20.22 -25.30 -1.53
N VAL A 198 19.77 -26.50 -1.88
CA VAL A 198 19.17 -27.47 -0.94
C VAL A 198 20.17 -28.61 -0.70
N ASP A 199 20.61 -28.75 0.55
CA ASP A 199 21.66 -29.70 0.94
C ASP A 199 22.97 -29.47 0.16
N LYS A 200 23.22 -30.26 -0.89
CA LYS A 200 24.43 -30.19 -1.73
C LYS A 200 24.14 -29.82 -3.18
N ASN A 201 22.88 -29.66 -3.55
CA ASN A 201 22.44 -29.47 -4.92
C ASN A 201 21.80 -28.09 -5.08
N ASN A 202 21.94 -27.52 -6.27
CA ASN A 202 21.11 -26.39 -6.68
C ASN A 202 19.81 -26.94 -7.22
N GLU A 203 18.68 -26.47 -6.67
CA GLU A 203 17.35 -26.91 -7.07
C GLU A 203 16.52 -25.68 -7.44
N THR A 204 15.84 -25.74 -8.59
CA THR A 204 14.85 -24.71 -8.93
C THR A 204 13.57 -24.97 -8.14
N ARG A 205 13.18 -23.98 -7.35
CA ARG A 205 11.91 -23.96 -6.60
C ARG A 205 10.93 -23.05 -7.31
N THR A 206 9.65 -23.40 -7.29
CA THR A 206 8.57 -22.69 -7.97
C THR A 206 7.48 -22.39 -6.95
N GLY A 207 6.98 -21.16 -6.90
CA GLY A 207 6.04 -20.68 -5.88
C GLY A 207 6.73 -19.96 -4.74
N LEU A 208 6.11 -18.88 -4.23
CA LEU A 208 6.70 -18.04 -3.19
C LEU A 208 6.96 -18.80 -1.89
N GLN A 209 5.96 -19.52 -1.36
CA GLN A 209 6.11 -20.28 -0.11
C GLN A 209 7.13 -21.41 -0.28
N ASP A 210 7.15 -22.08 -1.43
CA ASP A 210 8.12 -23.14 -1.75
C ASP A 210 9.57 -22.63 -1.83
N ILE A 211 9.80 -21.44 -2.40
CA ILE A 211 11.12 -20.81 -2.43
C ILE A 211 11.58 -20.47 -1.02
N ILE A 212 10.73 -19.82 -0.21
CA ILE A 212 11.07 -19.44 1.17
C ILE A 212 11.35 -20.68 2.02
N GLN A 213 10.54 -21.73 1.89
CA GLN A 213 10.72 -22.99 2.63
C GLN A 213 12.10 -23.62 2.32
N ALA A 214 12.59 -23.53 1.08
CA ALA A 214 13.87 -24.11 0.71
C ALA A 214 15.08 -23.49 1.45
N TYR A 215 14.94 -22.27 1.98
CA TYR A 215 15.97 -21.64 2.82
C TYR A 215 16.04 -22.22 4.23
N GLN A 216 14.99 -22.91 4.70
CA GLN A 216 14.85 -23.34 6.09
C GLN A 216 16.06 -24.09 6.64
N LYS A 217 16.73 -24.91 5.81
CA LYS A 217 17.89 -25.71 6.24
C LYS A 217 19.16 -24.88 6.47
N GLY A 218 19.21 -23.63 6.01
CA GLY A 218 20.38 -22.74 6.07
C GLY A 218 21.53 -23.15 5.15
N THR A 219 21.27 -23.99 4.14
CA THR A 219 22.28 -24.42 3.16
C THR A 219 22.47 -23.41 2.05
N GLU A 220 21.41 -22.69 1.69
CA GLU A 220 21.50 -21.47 0.92
C GLU A 220 21.92 -20.33 1.86
N THR A 221 22.95 -19.59 1.44
CA THR A 221 23.52 -18.48 2.22
C THR A 221 23.49 -17.17 1.46
N ALA A 222 23.16 -17.19 0.16
CA ALA A 222 22.80 -15.98 -0.56
C ALA A 222 21.55 -15.35 0.07
N PRO A 223 21.51 -14.04 0.32
CA PRO A 223 20.28 -13.39 0.76
C PRO A 223 19.16 -13.49 -0.28
N LEU A 224 17.91 -13.49 0.17
CA LEU A 224 16.74 -13.44 -0.70
C LEU A 224 16.05 -12.08 -0.53
N CYS A 225 15.80 -11.40 -1.65
CA CYS A 225 14.96 -10.20 -1.71
C CYS A 225 13.69 -10.54 -2.51
N VAL A 226 12.55 -10.54 -1.82
CA VAL A 226 11.23 -10.74 -2.40
C VAL A 226 10.60 -9.37 -2.63
N ARG A 227 10.32 -9.03 -3.89
CA ARG A 227 9.69 -7.77 -4.28
C ARG A 227 8.23 -7.98 -4.61
N ILE A 228 7.32 -7.45 -3.78
CA ILE A 228 5.88 -7.49 -3.98
C ILE A 228 5.49 -6.33 -4.90
N ILE A 229 4.77 -6.64 -5.99
CA ILE A 229 4.24 -5.65 -6.94
C ILE A 229 2.73 -5.81 -7.01
N GLY A 230 2.02 -4.71 -6.77
CA GLY A 230 0.56 -4.69 -6.71
C GLY A 230 0.00 -5.47 -5.52
N THR A 231 -1.23 -5.94 -5.65
CA THR A 231 -1.92 -6.70 -4.60
C THR A 231 -1.77 -8.21 -4.83
N ILE A 232 -1.38 -8.94 -3.79
CA ILE A 232 -1.36 -10.41 -3.77
C ILE A 232 -2.40 -10.92 -2.77
N LYS A 233 -3.45 -11.55 -3.28
CA LYS A 233 -4.51 -12.14 -2.47
C LYS A 233 -4.14 -13.54 -1.99
N ALA A 234 -4.82 -14.01 -0.94
CA ALA A 234 -4.60 -15.36 -0.41
C ALA A 234 -4.76 -16.46 -1.48
N GLU A 235 -5.67 -16.27 -2.43
CA GLU A 235 -5.92 -17.21 -3.53
C GLU A 235 -4.84 -17.21 -4.61
N ASP A 236 -4.01 -16.17 -4.69
CA ASP A 236 -2.90 -16.07 -5.66
C ASP A 236 -1.70 -16.92 -5.24
N MET A 237 -1.54 -17.14 -3.93
CA MET A 237 -0.42 -17.85 -3.34
C MET A 237 -0.35 -19.32 -3.77
N ASP A 238 0.88 -19.86 -3.84
CA ASP A 238 1.11 -21.28 -4.12
C ASP A 238 0.53 -22.16 -3.00
N ARG A 239 0.88 -21.84 -1.76
CA ARG A 239 0.29 -22.40 -0.54
C ARG A 239 0.72 -21.57 0.67
N PHE A 240 0.19 -21.92 1.84
CA PHE A 240 0.67 -21.42 3.13
C PHE A 240 1.21 -22.56 3.98
N ASP A 241 2.40 -22.37 4.54
CA ASP A 241 2.97 -23.30 5.53
C ASP A 241 2.49 -22.97 6.96
N SER A 242 1.73 -21.89 7.14
CA SER A 242 0.94 -21.64 8.35
C SER A 242 -0.54 -21.44 8.03
N SER A 243 -1.38 -22.29 8.62
CA SER A 243 -2.83 -22.21 8.42
C SER A 243 -3.53 -21.12 9.25
N ALA A 244 -2.85 -20.58 10.26
CA ALA A 244 -3.40 -19.54 11.13
C ALA A 244 -2.98 -18.14 10.68
N GLU A 245 -1.72 -17.98 10.22
CA GLU A 245 -1.18 -16.66 9.88
C GLU A 245 -0.94 -16.48 8.37
N GLY A 246 -0.65 -17.53 7.59
CA GLY A 246 -0.34 -17.42 6.15
C GLY A 246 1.11 -17.79 5.81
N LEU A 247 1.83 -16.87 5.14
CA LEU A 247 3.18 -17.11 4.64
C LEU A 247 4.14 -17.38 5.80
N GLN A 248 4.86 -18.50 5.76
CA GLN A 248 5.81 -18.85 6.82
C GLN A 248 7.26 -18.68 6.36
N VAL A 249 8.01 -17.86 7.09
CA VAL A 249 9.48 -17.82 7.04
C VAL A 249 10.01 -18.57 8.26
N LYS A 250 10.69 -19.69 8.04
CA LYS A 250 11.11 -20.56 9.14
C LYS A 250 12.56 -20.98 9.04
N GLY A 251 13.31 -20.75 10.10
CA GLY A 251 14.65 -21.29 10.32
C GLY A 251 14.62 -22.73 10.86
N ARG A 252 15.72 -23.46 10.65
CA ARG A 252 15.86 -24.86 11.10
C ARG A 252 15.74 -24.99 12.63
N ASN A 253 16.40 -24.11 13.36
CA ASN A 253 16.43 -24.03 14.82
C ASN A 253 16.32 -22.56 15.25
N GLU A 254 15.93 -22.28 16.49
CA GLU A 254 15.93 -20.93 17.06
C GLU A 254 17.18 -20.13 16.64
N TYR A 255 16.96 -18.89 16.22
CA TYR A 255 17.97 -17.93 15.78
C TYR A 255 18.80 -18.35 14.54
N SER A 256 18.24 -19.18 13.65
CA SER A 256 18.90 -19.54 12.39
C SER A 256 19.04 -18.32 11.49
N ASN A 257 20.23 -18.10 10.95
CA ASN A 257 20.48 -17.03 9.99
C ASN A 257 19.63 -17.22 8.72
N MET A 258 18.70 -16.29 8.50
CA MET A 258 17.71 -16.28 7.42
C MET A 258 17.68 -14.87 6.79
N PRO A 259 18.70 -14.48 6.00
CA PRO A 259 18.85 -13.14 5.44
C PRO A 259 17.83 -12.92 4.30
N ILE A 260 16.57 -12.72 4.68
CA ILE A 260 15.45 -12.56 3.77
C ILE A 260 14.87 -11.16 3.98
N THR A 261 14.72 -10.41 2.89
CA THR A 261 13.92 -9.19 2.85
C THR A 261 12.64 -9.46 2.05
N ILE A 262 11.49 -9.08 2.60
CA ILE A 262 10.25 -8.95 1.83
C ILE A 262 9.95 -7.45 1.74
N GLU A 263 10.00 -6.90 0.54
CA GLU A 263 9.78 -5.48 0.28
C GLU A 263 8.66 -5.27 -0.74
N GLY A 264 7.80 -4.28 -0.54
CA GLY A 264 6.88 -3.84 -1.58
C GLY A 264 7.48 -2.77 -2.46
N ILE A 265 7.00 -2.69 -3.70
CA ILE A 265 7.43 -1.73 -4.71
C ILE A 265 6.33 -0.71 -4.96
N GLY A 266 6.69 0.57 -4.94
CA GLY A 266 5.75 1.67 -5.13
C GLY A 266 4.86 1.87 -3.90
N GLU A 267 3.66 2.39 -4.15
CA GLU A 267 2.72 2.87 -3.13
C GLU A 267 1.57 1.88 -2.91
N ASP A 268 1.41 0.90 -3.80
CA ASP A 268 0.24 0.01 -3.92
C ASP A 268 0.55 -1.46 -3.60
N ALA A 269 1.79 -1.78 -3.24
CA ALA A 269 2.19 -3.13 -2.83
C ALA A 269 1.43 -3.59 -1.57
N THR A 270 0.66 -4.66 -1.71
CA THR A 270 -0.30 -5.11 -0.69
C THR A 270 -0.40 -6.62 -0.62
N ILE A 271 -0.48 -7.18 0.60
CA ILE A 271 -0.94 -8.54 0.84
C ILE A 271 -2.35 -8.50 1.44
N HIS A 272 -3.26 -9.32 0.90
CA HIS A 272 -4.68 -9.25 1.24
C HIS A 272 -5.27 -10.62 1.54
N GLY A 273 -5.91 -10.79 2.70
CA GLY A 273 -6.51 -12.05 3.13
C GLY A 273 -5.54 -13.01 3.86
N TRP A 274 -4.30 -12.59 4.10
CA TRP A 274 -3.25 -13.39 4.76
C TRP A 274 -2.21 -12.50 5.44
N GLY A 275 -1.53 -13.06 6.44
CA GLY A 275 -0.42 -12.44 7.18
C GLY A 275 0.88 -13.26 7.06
N ILE A 276 1.87 -12.94 7.90
CA ILE A 276 3.19 -13.58 7.85
C ILE A 276 3.60 -14.09 9.24
N LEU A 277 4.02 -15.35 9.28
CA LEU A 277 4.62 -15.96 10.45
C LEU A 277 6.13 -16.13 10.25
N ILE A 278 6.91 -15.56 11.16
CA ILE A 278 8.35 -15.72 11.21
C ILE A 278 8.71 -16.60 12.42
N ARG A 279 9.41 -17.70 12.16
CA ARG A 279 9.84 -18.64 13.20
C ARG A 279 11.33 -18.93 13.14
N ASN A 280 12.00 -18.97 14.29
CA ASN A 280 13.37 -19.43 14.40
C ASN A 280 14.39 -18.64 13.55
N CYS A 281 14.13 -17.37 13.23
CA CYS A 281 14.89 -16.62 12.23
C CYS A 281 15.80 -15.55 12.84
N THR A 282 16.95 -15.34 12.21
CA THR A 282 17.82 -14.19 12.45
C THR A 282 18.06 -13.42 11.17
N GLY A 283 17.91 -12.09 11.20
CA GLY A 283 18.26 -11.23 10.06
C GLY A 283 17.16 -11.10 9.01
N VAL A 284 15.89 -11.06 9.40
CA VAL A 284 14.74 -10.85 8.47
C VAL A 284 14.33 -9.37 8.45
N GLU A 285 14.07 -8.83 7.27
CA GLU A 285 13.59 -7.46 7.04
C GLU A 285 12.24 -7.50 6.32
N LEU A 286 11.27 -6.70 6.77
CA LEU A 286 9.97 -6.54 6.13
C LEU A 286 9.69 -5.04 5.93
N ARG A 287 9.38 -4.61 4.70
CA ARG A 287 9.20 -3.17 4.41
C ARG A 287 8.28 -2.80 3.25
N ASN A 288 7.69 -1.61 3.33
CA ASN A 288 6.99 -0.94 2.21
C ASN A 288 5.83 -1.74 1.58
N PHE A 289 4.99 -2.38 2.38
CA PHE A 289 3.74 -2.98 1.88
C PHE A 289 2.60 -2.82 2.88
N ALA A 290 1.36 -3.01 2.43
CA ALA A 290 0.18 -3.04 3.27
C ALA A 290 -0.22 -4.48 3.61
N ILE A 291 -0.77 -4.68 4.81
CA ILE A 291 -1.38 -5.93 5.25
C ILE A 291 -2.86 -5.66 5.54
N MET A 292 -3.73 -6.25 4.71
CA MET A 292 -5.18 -6.05 4.77
C MET A 292 -5.91 -7.37 4.95
N ASP A 293 -6.95 -7.37 5.80
CA ASP A 293 -7.83 -8.52 6.03
C ASP A 293 -7.04 -9.80 6.36
N PHE A 294 -5.96 -9.65 7.14
CA PHE A 294 -5.10 -10.76 7.53
C PHE A 294 -5.86 -11.80 8.34
N MET A 295 -5.29 -13.01 8.45
CA MET A 295 -5.89 -14.15 9.16
C MET A 295 -5.90 -13.92 10.68
N ASP A 296 -5.28 -14.80 11.48
CA ASP A 296 -5.26 -14.65 12.95
C ASP A 296 -4.43 -13.40 13.34
N ASP A 297 -3.13 -13.45 13.03
CA ASP A 297 -2.21 -12.33 13.20
C ASP A 297 -1.77 -11.74 11.84
N GLY A 298 -1.55 -10.42 11.78
CA GLY A 298 -1.03 -9.73 10.61
C GLY A 298 0.44 -10.07 10.38
N LEU A 299 1.25 -9.88 11.41
CA LEU A 299 2.61 -10.40 11.52
C LEU A 299 2.79 -11.07 12.89
N SER A 300 3.36 -12.27 12.89
CA SER A 300 3.68 -12.99 14.13
C SER A 300 5.13 -13.47 14.11
N PHE A 301 5.89 -13.12 15.13
CA PHE A 301 7.22 -13.64 15.38
C PHE A 301 7.15 -14.65 16.52
N GLU A 302 7.44 -15.92 16.22
CA GLU A 302 7.38 -16.97 17.22
C GLU A 302 8.67 -17.78 17.29
N ASN A 303 9.02 -18.26 18.48
CA ASN A 303 10.09 -19.23 18.72
C ASN A 303 11.47 -18.73 18.26
N GLY A 304 12.16 -17.99 19.13
CA GLY A 304 13.59 -17.66 19.00
C GLY A 304 13.94 -16.93 17.71
N ASN A 305 13.38 -15.73 17.53
CA ASN A 305 13.80 -14.82 16.46
C ASN A 305 14.80 -13.78 16.97
N SER A 306 15.72 -13.31 16.12
CA SER A 306 16.60 -12.20 16.49
C SER A 306 17.03 -11.27 15.35
N ASN A 307 17.31 -10.00 15.66
CA ASN A 307 17.85 -9.04 14.69
C ASN A 307 16.95 -8.94 13.44
N CYS A 308 15.65 -8.75 13.67
CA CYS A 308 14.68 -8.55 12.61
C CYS A 308 14.12 -7.14 12.65
N TRP A 309 13.88 -6.58 11.47
CA TRP A 309 13.45 -5.19 11.29
C TRP A 309 12.18 -5.12 10.46
N VAL A 310 11.15 -4.51 11.02
CA VAL A 310 9.86 -4.30 10.36
C VAL A 310 9.65 -2.80 10.29
N HIS A 311 9.52 -2.26 9.08
CA HIS A 311 9.39 -0.82 8.92
C HIS A 311 8.61 -0.37 7.70
N ASN A 312 7.99 0.82 7.77
CA ASN A 312 7.26 1.39 6.64
C ASN A 312 6.15 0.45 6.10
N ILE A 313 5.37 -0.16 6.99
CA ILE A 313 4.25 -1.05 6.64
C ILE A 313 2.96 -0.47 7.19
N ASP A 314 1.89 -0.55 6.38
CA ASP A 314 0.53 -0.25 6.81
C ASP A 314 -0.17 -1.52 7.30
N PHE A 315 -0.75 -1.47 8.49
CA PHE A 315 -1.61 -2.50 9.06
C PHE A 315 -3.04 -2.00 9.09
N PHE A 316 -3.94 -2.72 8.42
CA PHE A 316 -5.37 -2.49 8.44
C PHE A 316 -6.08 -3.55 9.28
N TYR A 317 -7.42 -3.58 9.28
CA TYR A 317 -8.16 -4.62 9.99
C TYR A 317 -7.75 -6.04 9.57
N GLY A 318 -7.72 -6.93 10.56
CA GLY A 318 -7.72 -8.37 10.34
C GLY A 318 -9.13 -8.96 10.27
N GLN A 319 -9.19 -10.24 9.94
CA GLN A 319 -10.43 -11.02 9.96
C GLN A 319 -11.02 -11.05 11.37
N THR A 320 -12.35 -11.06 11.46
CA THR A 320 -13.02 -11.14 12.75
C THR A 320 -12.74 -12.49 13.40
N GLY A 321 -12.07 -12.46 14.56
CA GLY A 321 -11.73 -13.66 15.33
C GLY A 321 -12.89 -14.21 16.16
N GLY A 322 -12.60 -15.24 16.95
CA GLY A 322 -13.59 -15.94 17.78
C GLY A 322 -13.90 -15.24 19.12
N ASP A 323 -12.97 -14.43 19.64
CA ASP A 323 -13.12 -13.71 20.90
C ASP A 323 -13.78 -12.34 20.69
N SER A 324 -14.49 -11.85 21.71
CA SER A 324 -15.25 -10.59 21.61
C SER A 324 -14.38 -9.35 21.38
N ASP A 325 -13.08 -9.42 21.70
CA ASP A 325 -12.11 -8.35 21.48
C ASP A 325 -11.37 -8.48 20.12
N GLN A 326 -11.72 -9.46 19.29
CA GLN A 326 -11.13 -9.72 17.97
C GLN A 326 -11.99 -9.22 16.80
N ALA A 327 -12.90 -8.26 17.04
CA ALA A 327 -13.76 -7.70 15.99
C ALA A 327 -12.99 -7.04 14.83
N LYS A 328 -11.81 -6.48 15.16
CA LYS A 328 -10.87 -5.78 14.26
C LYS A 328 -9.66 -6.64 13.84
N GLY A 329 -9.66 -7.95 14.12
CA GLY A 329 -8.49 -8.84 14.04
C GLY A 329 -7.95 -9.26 15.42
N ASP A 330 -7.10 -10.29 15.48
CA ASP A 330 -6.28 -10.56 16.68
C ASP A 330 -5.04 -9.66 16.71
N GLY A 331 -3.82 -10.19 16.72
CA GLY A 331 -2.59 -9.40 16.81
C GLY A 331 -2.20 -8.80 15.46
N SER A 332 -2.10 -7.48 15.38
CA SER A 332 -1.58 -6.85 14.15
C SER A 332 -0.10 -7.18 13.97
N LEU A 333 0.69 -7.13 15.06
CA LEU A 333 2.10 -7.47 15.09
C LEU A 333 2.51 -8.04 16.45
N ASP A 334 2.59 -9.36 16.58
CA ASP A 334 2.96 -9.99 17.85
C ASP A 334 4.40 -10.54 17.87
N LEU A 335 5.03 -10.43 19.05
CA LEU A 335 6.35 -10.98 19.37
C LEU A 335 6.21 -12.00 20.50
N LYS A 336 6.42 -13.28 20.18
CA LYS A 336 6.16 -14.42 21.05
C LYS A 336 7.42 -15.30 21.20
N TYR A 337 7.50 -16.01 22.32
CA TYR A 337 8.43 -17.12 22.58
C TYR A 337 9.90 -16.89 22.17
N GLY A 338 10.71 -16.17 22.96
CA GLY A 338 12.16 -16.11 22.70
C GLY A 338 12.60 -15.02 21.72
N THR A 339 11.68 -14.22 21.18
CA THR A 339 11.94 -13.19 20.16
C THR A 339 12.67 -11.99 20.79
N ARG A 340 13.81 -11.59 20.24
CA ARG A 340 14.70 -10.57 20.81
C ARG A 340 15.37 -9.72 19.74
N TYR A 341 15.98 -8.59 20.10
CA TYR A 341 16.68 -7.71 19.16
C TYR A 341 15.81 -7.32 17.96
N MET A 342 14.67 -6.70 18.23
CA MET A 342 13.70 -6.32 17.22
C MET A 342 13.60 -4.80 17.10
N THR A 343 13.43 -4.30 15.88
CA THR A 343 13.10 -2.89 15.61
C THR A 343 11.81 -2.86 14.82
N LEU A 344 10.83 -2.14 15.34
CA LEU A 344 9.50 -1.93 14.76
C LEU A 344 9.31 -0.43 14.57
N SER A 345 9.44 0.06 13.34
CA SER A 345 9.65 1.48 13.11
C SER A 345 8.90 2.05 11.91
N TYR A 346 8.39 3.28 11.99
CA TYR A 346 7.67 3.89 10.87
C TYR A 346 6.50 3.03 10.36
N LEU A 347 5.86 2.28 11.25
CA LEU A 347 4.67 1.49 10.96
C LEU A 347 3.42 2.36 11.14
N HIS A 348 2.40 2.13 10.32
CA HIS A 348 1.12 2.80 10.46
C HIS A 348 0.03 1.75 10.73
N PHE A 349 -0.62 1.86 11.89
CA PHE A 349 -1.73 1.02 12.28
C PHE A 349 -3.03 1.79 12.16
N TRP A 350 -3.85 1.40 11.19
CA TRP A 350 -5.15 2.01 10.91
C TRP A 350 -6.23 1.30 11.72
N ASP A 351 -6.76 1.98 12.73
CA ASP A 351 -7.88 1.54 13.58
C ASP A 351 -7.74 0.10 14.08
N SER A 352 -6.52 -0.34 14.40
CA SER A 352 -6.25 -1.71 14.83
C SER A 352 -6.73 -1.97 16.26
N GLY A 353 -7.41 -3.10 16.50
CA GLY A 353 -7.91 -3.44 17.84
C GLY A 353 -6.82 -3.87 18.82
N LYS A 354 -5.93 -4.77 18.39
CA LYS A 354 -4.80 -5.25 19.19
C LYS A 354 -3.53 -5.09 18.37
N MET A 355 -2.68 -4.16 18.79
CA MET A 355 -1.47 -3.83 18.04
C MET A 355 -0.39 -4.90 18.28
N SER A 356 0.24 -4.95 19.46
CA SER A 356 1.37 -5.86 19.72
C SER A 356 1.38 -6.46 21.10
N LEU A 357 1.20 -7.77 21.16
CA LEU A 357 1.64 -8.58 22.27
C LEU A 357 3.16 -8.77 22.20
N CYS A 358 3.88 -8.15 23.14
CA CYS A 358 5.34 -8.19 23.23
C CYS A 358 5.73 -9.08 24.40
N GLY A 359 5.83 -10.38 24.15
CA GLY A 359 6.14 -11.38 25.17
C GLY A 359 4.97 -12.30 25.45
N MET A 360 5.13 -13.54 25.02
CA MET A 360 4.29 -14.68 25.35
C MET A 360 5.20 -15.86 25.68
N GLY A 361 5.37 -16.16 26.97
CA GLY A 361 6.26 -17.22 27.50
C GLY A 361 7.76 -16.89 27.50
N GLY A 362 8.44 -17.17 28.62
CA GLY A 362 9.90 -17.01 28.80
C GLY A 362 10.28 -16.15 30.02
N ASP A 363 11.43 -16.45 30.65
CA ASP A 363 12.00 -15.74 31.82
C ASP A 363 13.29 -14.96 31.45
N ASN A 364 13.47 -14.58 30.17
CA ASN A 364 14.72 -13.99 29.68
C ASN A 364 14.54 -12.53 29.29
N GLU A 365 15.59 -11.73 29.51
CA GLU A 365 15.67 -10.35 29.02
C GLU A 365 15.79 -10.33 27.49
N GLU A 366 14.77 -9.78 26.82
CA GLU A 366 14.65 -9.67 25.37
C GLU A 366 14.52 -8.19 24.98
N TRP A 367 15.28 -7.75 23.96
CA TRP A 367 15.51 -6.32 23.68
C TRP A 367 14.73 -5.85 22.46
N ILE A 368 13.73 -4.97 22.65
CA ILE A 368 12.80 -4.56 21.59
C ILE A 368 12.71 -3.04 21.51
N SER A 369 12.63 -2.50 20.30
CA SER A 369 12.40 -1.07 20.08
C SER A 369 11.21 -0.79 19.17
N TYR A 370 10.35 0.13 19.60
CA TYR A 370 9.23 0.68 18.84
C TYR A 370 9.47 2.18 18.65
N HIS A 371 9.63 2.66 17.41
CA HIS A 371 9.80 4.11 17.18
C HIS A 371 9.17 4.66 15.91
N HIS A 372 8.76 5.93 15.97
CA HIS A 372 8.17 6.62 14.82
C HIS A 372 6.94 5.92 14.21
N ASN A 373 6.25 5.10 15.00
CA ASN A 373 5.03 4.44 14.56
C ASN A 373 3.83 5.36 14.75
N TRP A 374 2.87 5.27 13.84
CA TRP A 374 1.56 5.92 13.94
C TRP A 374 0.52 4.90 14.38
N PHE A 375 -0.06 5.13 15.56
CA PHE A 375 -1.21 4.39 16.07
C PHE A 375 -2.45 5.25 15.86
N ASP A 376 -3.06 5.12 14.68
CA ASP A 376 -4.18 5.96 14.23
C ASP A 376 -5.51 5.31 14.61
N HIS A 377 -6.16 5.86 15.65
CA HIS A 377 -7.44 5.41 16.22
C HIS A 377 -7.45 3.95 16.69
N THR A 378 -6.30 3.40 17.05
CA THR A 378 -6.18 2.02 17.54
C THR A 378 -6.72 1.83 18.96
N ASP A 379 -6.98 0.59 19.39
CA ASP A 379 -7.54 0.38 20.74
C ASP A 379 -6.46 0.14 21.81
N SER A 380 -5.58 -0.85 21.61
CA SER A 380 -4.78 -1.39 22.72
C SER A 380 -3.46 -2.06 22.32
N ARG A 381 -2.59 -2.29 23.33
CA ARG A 381 -1.33 -3.04 23.24
C ARG A 381 -0.24 -2.33 22.42
N HIS A 382 0.21 -1.16 22.86
CA HIS A 382 1.18 -0.33 22.12
C HIS A 382 2.55 -0.14 22.80
N PRO A 383 3.34 -1.19 23.09
CA PRO A 383 3.00 -2.61 23.16
C PRO A 383 2.40 -3.01 24.53
N ARG A 384 1.86 -4.23 24.64
CA ARG A 384 1.68 -4.92 25.94
C ARG A 384 2.86 -5.85 26.18
N VAL A 385 3.67 -5.56 27.19
CA VAL A 385 4.97 -6.23 27.41
C VAL A 385 4.91 -7.23 28.56
N ARG A 386 5.54 -8.40 28.37
CA ARG A 386 5.82 -9.39 29.42
C ARG A 386 7.31 -9.73 29.45
N CYS A 387 7.97 -9.66 30.60
CA CYS A 387 9.35 -10.12 30.83
C CYS A 387 10.47 -9.43 30.00
N MET A 388 10.15 -8.62 29.00
CA MET A 388 11.11 -8.03 28.05
C MET A 388 11.59 -6.63 28.48
N THR A 389 12.72 -6.22 27.91
CA THR A 389 13.25 -4.85 27.97
C THR A 389 12.92 -4.10 26.68
N VAL A 390 12.13 -3.04 26.78
CA VAL A 390 11.53 -2.38 25.61
C VAL A 390 11.79 -0.87 25.64
N HIS A 391 12.23 -0.34 24.50
CA HIS A 391 12.34 1.10 24.27
C HIS A 391 11.25 1.57 23.32
N VAL A 392 10.39 2.48 23.80
CA VAL A 392 9.24 3.03 23.05
C VAL A 392 9.47 4.54 22.92
N TYR A 393 9.88 5.01 21.75
CA TYR A 393 10.19 6.43 21.59
C TYR A 393 9.71 7.05 20.28
N ASN A 394 9.40 8.34 20.30
CA ASN A 394 8.96 9.11 19.13
C ASN A 394 7.75 8.51 18.37
N ASN A 395 6.89 7.75 19.03
CA ASN A 395 5.67 7.24 18.41
C ASN A 395 4.52 8.25 18.58
N TYR A 396 3.61 8.25 17.61
CA TYR A 396 2.39 9.06 17.65
C TYR A 396 1.20 8.17 18.00
N PHE A 397 0.68 8.34 19.22
CA PHE A 397 -0.52 7.69 19.71
C PHE A 397 -1.69 8.64 19.47
N ASP A 398 -2.50 8.34 18.47
CA ASP A 398 -3.50 9.25 17.92
C ASP A 398 -4.90 8.67 18.14
N GLY A 399 -5.62 9.14 19.16
CA GLY A 399 -7.00 8.65 19.40
C GLY A 399 -7.08 7.25 20.02
N VAL A 400 -6.09 6.84 20.82
CA VAL A 400 -6.03 5.48 21.38
C VAL A 400 -7.15 5.21 22.39
N SER A 401 -8.04 4.27 22.04
CA SER A 401 -9.36 4.13 22.68
C SER A 401 -9.38 3.31 23.97
N LYS A 402 -8.35 2.50 24.27
CA LYS A 402 -8.25 1.78 25.55
C LYS A 402 -6.97 2.15 26.28
N TYR A 403 -5.82 1.71 25.79
CA TYR A 403 -4.54 2.01 26.42
C TYR A 403 -3.36 1.95 25.45
N GLY A 404 -2.33 2.74 25.75
CA GLY A 404 -1.05 2.75 25.04
C GLY A 404 -0.13 1.64 25.52
N VAL A 405 0.92 2.02 26.24
CA VAL A 405 1.97 1.10 26.72
C VAL A 405 1.50 0.34 27.95
N GLY A 406 1.65 -0.99 27.96
CA GLY A 406 1.30 -1.84 29.11
C GLY A 406 2.49 -2.64 29.63
N ALA A 407 2.84 -2.48 30.91
CA ALA A 407 3.90 -3.24 31.57
C ALA A 407 3.34 -4.35 32.48
N THR A 408 3.74 -5.59 32.19
CA THR A 408 3.30 -6.77 32.93
C THR A 408 4.46 -7.74 33.12
N THR A 409 4.32 -8.67 34.08
CA THR A 409 5.23 -9.80 34.33
C THR A 409 6.71 -9.39 34.30
N GLY A 410 7.12 -8.43 35.13
CA GLY A 410 8.53 -8.04 35.27
C GLY A 410 9.17 -7.39 34.03
N SER A 411 8.38 -6.87 33.09
CA SER A 411 8.90 -6.11 31.93
C SER A 411 9.55 -4.79 32.36
N ASP A 412 10.56 -4.34 31.62
CA ASP A 412 11.22 -3.04 31.77
C ASP A 412 10.98 -2.16 30.53
N ILE A 413 10.26 -1.05 30.67
CA ILE A 413 9.91 -0.20 29.52
C ILE A 413 10.43 1.22 29.72
N PHE A 414 11.24 1.71 28.79
CA PHE A 414 11.55 3.14 28.67
C PHE A 414 10.62 3.77 27.63
N VAL A 415 9.84 4.76 28.03
CA VAL A 415 8.93 5.46 27.14
C VAL A 415 9.34 6.93 27.05
N GLU A 416 9.91 7.29 25.91
CA GLU A 416 10.63 8.56 25.73
C GLU A 416 10.06 9.38 24.56
N ASN A 417 9.79 10.66 24.80
CA ASN A 417 9.48 11.63 23.73
C ASN A 417 8.37 11.21 22.75
N ASN A 418 7.36 10.46 23.21
CA ASN A 418 6.20 10.11 22.41
C ASN A 418 5.14 11.22 22.49
N TYR A 419 4.24 11.25 21.51
CA TYR A 419 3.10 12.16 21.50
C TYR A 419 1.79 11.39 21.63
N PHE A 420 1.05 11.65 22.69
CA PHE A 420 -0.23 11.02 22.99
C PHE A 420 -1.36 12.04 22.81
N ARG A 421 -2.05 11.99 21.66
CA ARG A 421 -3.28 12.74 21.41
C ARG A 421 -4.48 11.87 21.77
N ASN A 422 -5.43 12.42 22.55
CA ASN A 422 -6.69 11.77 22.88
C ASN A 422 -6.57 10.29 23.31
N THR A 423 -5.51 9.97 24.06
CA THR A 423 -5.26 8.59 24.50
C THR A 423 -5.85 8.37 25.89
N ASN A 424 -6.73 7.36 26.04
CA ASN A 424 -7.43 7.11 27.31
C ASN A 424 -6.48 6.76 28.47
N LYS A 425 -5.56 5.82 28.27
CA LYS A 425 -4.58 5.43 29.29
C LYS A 425 -3.21 5.29 28.62
N PRO A 426 -2.42 6.37 28.55
CA PRO A 426 -1.16 6.36 27.79
C PRO A 426 -0.20 5.24 28.19
N MET A 427 -0.18 4.94 29.48
CA MET A 427 0.68 3.93 30.08
C MET A 427 -0.06 3.25 31.23
N MET A 428 0.20 1.96 31.45
CA MET A 428 -0.33 1.23 32.61
C MET A 428 0.68 0.19 33.11
N ILE A 429 0.71 0.00 34.42
CA ILE A 429 1.36 -1.15 35.07
C ILE A 429 0.27 -2.07 35.62
N SER A 430 0.40 -3.37 35.38
CA SER A 430 -0.61 -4.35 35.81
C SER A 430 -0.90 -4.33 37.31
N LEU A 431 -2.18 -4.43 37.66
CA LEU A 431 -2.73 -4.51 39.01
C LEU A 431 -2.45 -3.31 39.92
N GLN A 432 -2.18 -2.14 39.33
CA GLN A 432 -1.97 -0.88 40.03
C GLN A 432 -2.35 0.33 39.18
N GLY A 433 -2.39 1.51 39.80
CA GLY A 433 -2.57 2.77 39.08
C GLY A 433 -3.87 2.79 38.26
N SER A 434 -3.76 3.17 36.99
CA SER A 434 -4.90 3.29 36.06
C SER A 434 -5.45 1.94 35.58
N ASP A 435 -4.68 0.84 35.72
CA ASP A 435 -5.13 -0.50 35.32
C ASP A 435 -6.35 -0.96 36.15
N ILE A 436 -6.28 -0.77 37.47
CA ILE A 436 -7.33 -1.14 38.44
C ILE A 436 -8.33 -0.02 38.75
N SER A 437 -8.32 1.05 37.95
CA SER A 437 -9.30 2.13 38.09
C SER A 437 -10.71 1.60 37.74
N GLY A 438 -11.73 1.98 38.52
CA GLY A 438 -13.12 1.54 38.28
C GLY A 438 -13.57 0.41 39.21
N ASP A 439 -13.85 -0.77 38.65
CA ASP A 439 -14.38 -1.94 39.37
C ASP A 439 -13.32 -2.72 40.17
N GLY A 440 -12.04 -2.43 39.94
CA GLY A 440 -10.91 -2.99 40.67
C GLY A 440 -10.39 -4.34 40.14
N GLU A 441 -10.96 -4.87 39.05
CA GLU A 441 -10.57 -6.18 38.48
C GLU A 441 -9.31 -6.08 37.58
N GLY A 442 -8.97 -4.89 37.08
CA GLY A 442 -7.83 -4.67 36.19
C GLY A 442 -8.18 -4.83 34.70
N THR A 443 -7.49 -4.11 33.82
CA THR A 443 -7.63 -4.19 32.36
C THR A 443 -6.84 -5.37 31.77
N PHE A 444 -5.70 -5.71 32.38
CA PHE A 444 -4.89 -6.88 31.98
C PHE A 444 -5.44 -8.21 32.50
N SER A 445 -4.79 -9.32 32.14
CA SER A 445 -5.24 -10.68 32.44
C SER A 445 -4.81 -11.15 33.84
N GLY A 446 -4.70 -10.22 34.79
CA GLY A 446 -4.34 -10.49 36.19
C GLY A 446 -2.86 -10.81 36.44
N GLU A 447 -1.98 -10.57 35.47
CA GLU A 447 -0.54 -10.76 35.64
C GLU A 447 0.07 -9.75 36.63
N THR A 448 1.21 -10.07 37.22
CA THR A 448 1.97 -9.10 38.03
C THR A 448 2.44 -7.92 37.17
N GLY A 449 2.78 -6.80 37.79
CA GLY A 449 3.30 -5.62 37.09
C GLY A 449 4.70 -5.84 36.52
N GLY A 450 5.07 -5.01 35.55
CA GLY A 450 6.47 -4.68 35.25
C GLY A 450 6.80 -3.29 35.77
N MET A 451 7.75 -2.60 35.15
CA MET A 451 8.11 -1.23 35.45
C MET A 451 8.22 -0.38 34.19
N ILE A 452 7.73 0.86 34.31
CA ILE A 452 7.80 1.88 33.26
C ILE A 452 8.58 3.08 33.78
N LYS A 453 9.60 3.50 33.03
CA LYS A 453 10.23 4.82 33.13
C LYS A 453 9.69 5.70 32.00
N SER A 454 9.21 6.88 32.34
CA SER A 454 8.69 7.88 31.40
C SER A 454 9.58 9.12 31.40
N TYR A 455 9.83 9.69 30.21
CA TYR A 455 10.53 10.96 30.07
C TYR A 455 10.10 11.71 28.80
N GLY A 456 9.85 13.01 28.91
CA GLY A 456 9.72 13.91 27.75
C GLY A 456 8.49 13.70 26.86
N ASN A 457 7.53 12.87 27.28
CA ASN A 457 6.31 12.60 26.53
C ASN A 457 5.35 13.82 26.55
N VAL A 458 4.56 13.98 25.49
CA VAL A 458 3.49 14.99 25.41
C VAL A 458 2.12 14.30 25.51
N PHE A 459 1.27 14.81 26.39
CA PHE A 459 -0.13 14.41 26.49
C PHE A 459 -1.01 15.58 26.01
N ALA A 460 -1.63 15.43 24.85
CA ALA A 460 -2.46 16.43 24.20
C ALA A 460 -3.90 15.94 24.04
N GLU A 461 -4.84 16.88 23.99
CA GLU A 461 -6.27 16.59 23.78
C GLU A 461 -6.78 15.45 24.69
N CYS A 462 -6.37 15.44 25.96
CA CYS A 462 -6.70 14.37 26.90
C CYS A 462 -8.21 14.07 26.88
N SER A 463 -8.55 12.83 26.57
CA SER A 463 -9.93 12.36 26.46
C SER A 463 -10.67 12.46 27.80
N SER A 464 -12.00 12.26 27.80
CA SER A 464 -12.77 12.18 29.05
C SER A 464 -12.39 11.01 29.96
N ASN A 465 -11.76 9.97 29.39
CA ASN A 465 -11.29 8.79 30.11
C ASN A 465 -9.79 8.84 30.39
N PHE A 466 -9.13 9.98 30.13
CA PHE A 466 -7.69 10.14 30.33
C PHE A 466 -7.30 9.82 31.78
N SER A 467 -6.36 8.89 31.96
CA SER A 467 -5.78 8.56 33.24
C SER A 467 -4.28 8.29 33.12
N TYR A 468 -3.50 9.02 33.90
CA TYR A 468 -2.06 8.85 34.02
C TYR A 468 -1.61 9.29 35.42
N VAL A 469 -1.11 8.34 36.21
CA VAL A 469 -0.65 8.57 37.58
C VAL A 469 0.84 8.29 37.69
N THR A 470 1.62 9.30 38.05
CA THR A 470 3.07 9.16 38.24
C THR A 470 3.41 8.64 39.63
N TYR A 471 4.57 7.98 39.76
CA TYR A 471 5.12 7.58 41.06
C TYR A 471 5.22 8.77 42.05
N GLN A 472 5.56 9.95 41.55
CA GLN A 472 5.68 11.19 42.31
C GLN A 472 4.32 11.67 42.85
N GLN A 473 3.21 11.37 42.16
CA GLN A 473 1.87 11.65 42.64
C GLN A 473 1.38 10.58 43.62
N ASN A 474 1.67 9.31 43.35
CA ASN A 474 1.30 8.18 44.20
C ASN A 474 2.36 7.08 44.15
N ASN A 475 3.09 6.88 45.23
CA ASN A 475 4.21 5.93 45.28
C ASN A 475 3.79 4.46 45.49
N VAL A 476 2.49 4.15 45.40
CA VAL A 476 1.94 2.79 45.48
C VAL A 476 1.10 2.46 44.25
N GLU A 477 0.16 3.33 43.87
CA GLU A 477 -0.72 3.14 42.72
C GLU A 477 -0.33 4.12 41.59
N PHE A 478 0.63 3.74 40.76
CA PHE A 478 1.14 4.56 39.65
C PHE A 478 1.24 3.76 38.34
N ASP A 479 1.31 4.47 37.23
CA ASP A 479 1.47 3.94 35.87
C ASP A 479 2.91 4.04 35.37
N ALA A 480 3.70 5.00 35.86
CA ALA A 480 5.11 5.15 35.51
C ALA A 480 5.90 5.92 36.58
N TYR A 481 7.21 5.71 36.61
CA TYR A 481 8.15 6.63 37.22
C TYR A 481 8.48 7.74 36.21
N GLU A 482 8.02 8.97 36.46
CA GLU A 482 8.32 10.11 35.60
C GLU A 482 9.69 10.69 35.96
N ALA A 483 10.65 10.54 35.06
CA ALA A 483 12.01 11.02 35.22
C ALA A 483 12.08 12.53 34.93
N SER A 484 12.86 13.27 35.72
CA SER A 484 13.06 14.72 35.53
C SER A 484 14.08 15.02 34.43
N THR A 485 14.99 14.09 34.17
CA THR A 485 15.98 14.14 33.09
C THR A 485 16.08 12.77 32.43
N ARG A 486 16.42 12.73 31.14
CA ARG A 486 16.60 11.48 30.39
C ARG A 486 17.46 10.46 31.15
N ASP A 487 18.61 10.90 31.65
CA ASP A 487 19.61 10.02 32.27
C ASP A 487 19.36 9.78 33.78
N GLU A 488 18.21 10.19 34.32
CA GLU A 488 17.85 9.90 35.71
C GLU A 488 17.61 8.40 35.87
N GLN A 489 18.35 7.75 36.78
CA GLN A 489 18.09 6.36 37.11
C GLN A 489 16.90 6.23 38.06
N VAL A 490 16.01 5.27 37.78
CA VAL A 490 14.95 4.87 38.70
C VAL A 490 15.60 4.20 39.92
N PRO A 491 15.37 4.69 41.15
CA PRO A 491 15.94 4.09 42.34
C PRO A 491 15.45 2.64 42.52
N SER A 492 16.32 1.73 42.96
CA SER A 492 15.95 0.33 43.24
C SER A 492 14.92 0.15 44.37
N SER A 493 14.62 1.20 45.12
CA SER A 493 13.53 1.22 46.10
C SER A 493 12.15 1.44 45.48
N VAL A 494 12.07 1.81 44.19
CA VAL A 494 10.82 1.93 43.44
C VAL A 494 10.50 0.57 42.84
N THR A 495 9.37 0.01 43.25
CA THR A 495 8.90 -1.30 42.79
C THR A 495 7.45 -1.21 42.34
N CYS A 496 7.06 -2.07 41.41
CA CYS A 496 5.64 -2.31 41.14
C CYS A 496 4.97 -2.89 42.41
N LYS A 497 3.70 -2.58 42.60
CA LYS A 497 2.89 -2.97 43.75
C LYS A 497 2.68 -4.48 43.82
N VAL A 498 2.38 -5.10 42.67
CA VAL A 498 2.11 -6.53 42.57
C VAL A 498 3.20 -7.18 41.73
N GLY A 499 4.00 -8.06 42.33
CA GLY A 499 5.22 -8.64 41.72
C GLY A 499 6.48 -8.16 42.43
N GLY A 500 6.58 -6.86 42.72
CA GLY A 500 7.73 -6.24 43.39
C GLY A 500 8.93 -6.00 42.47
N ASP A 501 8.71 -6.03 41.16
CA ASP A 501 9.74 -5.80 40.13
C ASP A 501 10.24 -4.35 40.17
N THR A 502 11.54 -4.19 39.89
CA THR A 502 12.25 -2.91 39.80
C THR A 502 12.61 -2.58 38.37
N TYR A 503 12.88 -1.31 38.06
CA TYR A 503 13.39 -0.93 36.74
C TYR A 503 14.89 -1.20 36.58
N ASN A 504 15.29 -1.85 35.49
CA ASN A 504 16.68 -2.30 35.28
C ASN A 504 17.67 -1.20 34.81
N ASN A 505 17.17 0.01 34.48
CA ASN A 505 17.94 1.18 34.04
C ASN A 505 18.81 0.97 32.77
N PHE A 506 18.40 0.09 31.86
CA PHE A 506 19.13 -0.21 30.63
C PHE A 506 19.39 1.03 29.75
N ASP A 507 18.46 1.97 29.75
CA ASP A 507 18.44 3.18 28.95
C ASP A 507 19.55 4.20 29.31
N THR A 508 20.14 4.03 30.49
CA THR A 508 21.29 4.82 30.99
C THR A 508 22.64 4.10 30.84
N ASP A 509 22.64 2.87 30.33
CA ASP A 509 23.83 2.05 30.10
C ASP A 509 24.09 1.91 28.59
N ALA A 510 25.07 2.65 28.08
CA ALA A 510 25.44 2.63 26.66
C ALA A 510 25.88 1.25 26.13
N SER A 511 26.14 0.27 27.01
CA SER A 511 26.40 -1.12 26.59
C SER A 511 25.14 -1.95 26.37
N LYS A 512 23.97 -1.42 26.74
CA LYS A 512 22.66 -2.06 26.69
C LYS A 512 21.66 -1.34 25.78
N ILE A 513 22.00 -0.18 25.24
CA ILE A 513 21.15 0.57 24.31
C ILE A 513 21.96 1.04 23.11
N TYR A 514 21.32 1.07 21.94
CA TYR A 514 21.89 1.55 20.69
C TYR A 514 22.04 3.07 20.69
N GLU A 515 22.80 3.60 19.73
CA GLU A 515 22.91 5.04 19.48
C GLU A 515 21.68 5.53 18.69
N TYR A 516 21.10 6.63 19.14
CA TYR A 516 19.97 7.30 18.49
C TYR A 516 19.89 8.76 18.95
N THR A 517 19.02 9.53 18.30
CA THR A 517 18.65 10.88 18.75
C THR A 517 17.13 10.97 18.69
N ALA A 518 16.48 11.11 19.85
CA ALA A 518 15.04 11.36 19.90
C ALA A 518 14.75 12.78 19.42
N ASP A 519 13.81 12.93 18.48
CA ASP A 519 13.19 14.23 18.18
C ASP A 519 12.45 14.81 19.39
N ASP A 520 12.15 16.11 19.31
CA ASP A 520 11.22 16.75 20.22
C ASP A 520 9.82 16.13 20.05
N ALA A 521 9.22 15.69 21.15
CA ALA A 521 7.91 15.06 21.17
C ALA A 521 6.84 15.90 20.44
N ASN A 522 6.89 17.24 20.49
CA ASN A 522 5.92 18.10 19.80
C ASN A 522 5.99 18.02 18.27
N ASN A 523 7.14 17.61 17.71
CA ASN A 523 7.31 17.44 16.26
C ASN A 523 6.91 16.04 15.80
N VAL A 524 6.80 15.08 16.71
CA VAL A 524 6.49 13.67 16.41
C VAL A 524 5.26 13.51 15.52
N PRO A 525 4.11 14.17 15.75
CA PRO A 525 2.96 14.01 14.85
C PRO A 525 3.32 14.32 13.39
N SER A 526 3.98 15.45 13.13
CA SER A 526 4.35 15.84 11.77
C SER A 526 5.39 14.93 11.12
N ILE A 527 6.34 14.42 11.91
CA ILE A 527 7.39 13.51 11.42
C ILE A 527 6.78 12.15 11.11
N VAL A 528 5.97 11.61 12.02
CA VAL A 528 5.36 10.29 11.90
C VAL A 528 4.34 10.27 10.76
N MET A 529 3.42 11.24 10.68
CA MET A 529 2.44 11.31 9.58
C MET A 529 3.09 11.45 8.20
N ALA A 530 4.30 12.03 8.11
CA ALA A 530 5.02 12.19 6.85
C ALA A 530 5.78 10.93 6.40
N ASN A 531 6.10 10.01 7.32
CA ASN A 531 7.08 8.95 7.06
C ASN A 531 6.63 7.53 7.43
N ALA A 532 5.59 7.38 8.25
CA ALA A 532 5.08 6.06 8.64
C ALA A 532 4.18 5.46 7.55
N GLY A 533 4.14 4.13 7.49
CA GLY A 533 3.43 3.39 6.45
C GLY A 533 4.24 3.27 5.15
N ARG A 534 3.56 2.89 4.07
CA ARG A 534 4.15 2.75 2.73
C ARG A 534 4.68 4.08 2.19
N MET A 535 5.46 3.95 1.13
CA MET A 535 5.96 5.05 0.31
C MET A 535 4.90 6.10 0.04
N ASN A 536 5.24 7.37 0.27
CA ASN A 536 4.37 8.53 0.05
C ASN A 536 2.98 8.44 0.74
N GLY A 537 2.85 7.64 1.79
CA GLY A 537 1.57 7.40 2.49
C GLY A 537 0.72 6.27 1.90
N GLY A 538 1.19 5.62 0.83
CA GLY A 538 0.46 4.57 0.13
C GLY A 538 -0.69 5.09 -0.74
N ASP A 539 -1.27 4.20 -1.53
CA ASP A 539 -2.38 4.51 -2.45
C ASP A 539 -3.79 4.40 -1.81
N PHE A 540 -3.87 3.84 -0.60
CA PHE A 540 -5.10 3.79 0.20
C PHE A 540 -5.11 4.97 1.17
N THR A 541 -6.11 5.83 1.05
CA THR A 541 -6.28 6.98 1.95
C THR A 541 -7.57 6.87 2.75
N TRP A 542 -7.48 7.23 4.02
CA TRP A 542 -8.61 7.34 4.93
C TRP A 542 -8.43 8.56 5.83
N THR A 543 -9.53 9.19 6.22
CA THR A 543 -9.49 10.32 7.15
C THR A 543 -10.49 10.07 8.24
N PHE A 544 -9.99 9.86 9.46
CA PHE A 544 -10.84 9.76 10.63
C PHE A 544 -11.45 11.11 10.98
N ASN A 545 -12.70 11.09 11.40
CA ASN A 545 -13.36 12.24 11.98
C ASN A 545 -13.17 12.19 13.49
N ASN A 546 -12.14 12.86 14.00
CA ASN A 546 -11.81 12.89 15.43
C ASN A 546 -12.99 13.33 16.32
N ALA A 547 -13.99 14.06 15.81
CA ALA A 547 -15.17 14.40 16.62
C ALA A 547 -16.07 13.19 16.93
N THR A 548 -16.01 12.13 16.12
CA THR A 548 -16.80 10.90 16.25
C THR A 548 -15.94 9.70 16.60
N ASP A 549 -14.84 9.52 15.89
CA ASP A 549 -14.06 8.29 15.88
C ASP A 549 -13.18 8.16 17.14
N ASP A 550 -12.76 9.29 17.72
CA ASP A 550 -12.07 9.32 19.02
C ASP A 550 -12.89 8.69 20.18
N ALA A 551 -14.23 8.68 20.06
CA ALA A 551 -15.13 8.15 21.07
C ALA A 551 -15.67 6.76 20.73
N ASP A 552 -15.46 6.27 19.51
CA ASP A 552 -16.02 5.02 19.00
C ASP A 552 -14.90 4.05 18.61
N TYR A 553 -14.77 2.98 19.41
CA TYR A 553 -13.81 1.91 19.15
C TYR A 553 -14.47 0.68 18.51
N SER A 554 -15.73 0.78 18.08
CA SER A 554 -16.36 -0.26 17.29
C SER A 554 -15.69 -0.37 15.91
N VAL A 555 -16.02 -1.43 15.17
CA VAL A 555 -15.52 -1.57 13.80
C VAL A 555 -16.17 -0.49 12.94
N ASN A 556 -15.35 0.41 12.40
CA ASN A 556 -15.81 1.35 11.37
C ASN A 556 -16.18 0.56 10.11
N THR A 557 -17.48 0.38 9.92
CA THR A 557 -18.00 -0.50 8.85
C THR A 557 -17.68 0.04 7.46
N THR A 558 -17.62 1.37 7.30
CA THR A 558 -17.26 1.99 6.02
C THR A 558 -15.79 1.77 5.70
N LEU A 559 -14.88 1.95 6.67
CA LEU A 559 -13.46 1.63 6.52
C LEU A 559 -13.27 0.15 6.21
N LYS A 560 -13.92 -0.75 6.95
CA LYS A 560 -13.83 -2.20 6.73
C LYS A 560 -14.27 -2.60 5.32
N ASN A 561 -15.36 -2.00 4.83
CA ASN A 561 -15.82 -2.22 3.46
C ASN A 561 -14.84 -1.66 2.42
N ALA A 562 -14.21 -0.51 2.67
CA ALA A 562 -13.19 0.04 1.78
C ALA A 562 -11.96 -0.88 1.70
N ILE A 563 -11.49 -1.42 2.83
CA ILE A 563 -10.38 -2.39 2.89
C ILE A 563 -10.74 -3.70 2.18
N ALA A 564 -11.95 -4.23 2.40
CA ALA A 564 -12.39 -5.48 1.77
C ALA A 564 -12.48 -5.36 0.23
N ASN A 565 -12.82 -4.17 -0.28
CA ASN A 565 -12.97 -3.91 -1.72
C ASN A 565 -11.73 -3.23 -2.34
N TYR A 566 -10.64 -3.08 -1.58
CA TYR A 566 -9.43 -2.44 -2.07
C TYR A 566 -8.91 -3.15 -3.33
N THR A 567 -8.54 -2.35 -4.31
CA THR A 567 -7.93 -2.78 -5.56
C THR A 567 -6.86 -1.77 -5.94
N SER A 568 -5.64 -2.23 -6.18
CA SER A 568 -4.58 -1.37 -6.72
C SER A 568 -4.96 -0.82 -8.10
N SER A 569 -4.52 0.40 -8.39
CA SER A 569 -4.66 1.03 -9.72
C SER A 569 -3.65 0.51 -10.77
N LEU A 570 -2.75 -0.40 -10.38
CA LEU A 570 -1.81 -1.06 -11.26
C LEU A 570 -2.55 -1.81 -12.37
N VAL A 571 -2.25 -1.47 -13.63
CA VAL A 571 -2.83 -2.14 -14.79
C VAL A 571 -1.93 -3.27 -15.27
N SER A 572 -0.63 -3.02 -15.40
CA SER A 572 0.33 -4.01 -15.88
C SER A 572 1.77 -3.62 -15.61
N ILE A 573 2.68 -4.59 -15.77
CA ILE A 573 4.12 -4.35 -15.88
C ILE A 573 4.43 -4.08 -17.36
N ILE A 574 5.07 -2.95 -17.66
CA ILE A 574 5.30 -2.53 -19.04
C ILE A 574 6.37 -3.40 -19.70
N GLY A 575 6.05 -3.93 -20.89
CA GLY A 575 6.94 -4.83 -21.64
C GLY A 575 6.95 -6.27 -21.12
N TYR A 576 6.11 -6.60 -20.13
CA TYR A 576 5.89 -7.96 -19.65
C TYR A 576 4.48 -8.42 -20.08
N GLY A 577 4.40 -9.45 -20.92
CA GLY A 577 3.12 -9.97 -21.43
C GLY A 577 2.68 -11.23 -20.67
N ALA A 578 1.39 -11.54 -20.71
CA ALA A 578 0.78 -12.75 -20.13
C ALA A 578 1.37 -14.10 -20.61
N GLU A 579 2.31 -14.09 -21.58
CA GLU A 579 2.95 -15.28 -22.14
C GLU A 579 4.46 -15.42 -21.83
N SER A 580 5.11 -14.48 -21.13
CA SER A 580 6.53 -14.63 -20.79
C SER A 580 6.73 -15.31 -19.44
N ASN A 581 6.23 -16.54 -19.30
CA ASN A 581 6.45 -17.36 -18.11
C ASN A 581 7.59 -18.37 -18.32
N THR A 582 8.80 -17.88 -18.58
CA THR A 582 10.07 -18.61 -18.43
C THR A 582 11.23 -17.60 -18.51
N GLY A 583 11.94 -17.31 -17.40
CA GLY A 583 13.10 -16.42 -17.51
C GLY A 583 13.80 -16.06 -16.22
N ASN A 584 14.61 -16.99 -15.71
CA ASN A 584 15.72 -16.76 -14.79
C ASN A 584 16.55 -15.52 -15.22
N GLN A 585 16.48 -14.42 -14.47
CA GLN A 585 17.37 -13.26 -14.65
C GLN A 585 18.52 -13.32 -13.63
N GLY A 586 19.36 -14.35 -13.77
CA GLY A 586 20.71 -14.39 -13.23
C GLY A 586 21.70 -13.94 -14.29
N GLY A 587 22.54 -12.95 -13.98
CA GLY A 587 23.54 -12.41 -14.89
C GLY A 587 24.49 -13.48 -15.48
N SER A 588 24.67 -13.40 -16.80
CA SER A 588 25.80 -13.85 -17.64
C SER A 588 26.70 -14.99 -17.11
N THR A 589 26.63 -16.19 -17.72
CA THR A 589 27.70 -16.80 -18.54
C THR A 589 27.24 -18.11 -19.22
N THR A 590 27.38 -18.16 -20.56
CA THR A 590 27.63 -19.30 -21.49
C THR A 590 27.00 -20.70 -21.27
N ASP A 591 26.14 -21.07 -22.23
CA ASP A 591 25.62 -22.40 -22.66
C ASP A 591 26.77 -23.37 -23.12
N PRO A 592 26.65 -24.73 -23.27
CA PRO A 592 25.58 -25.48 -23.97
C PRO A 592 25.05 -26.80 -23.33
N GLY A 593 23.76 -27.14 -23.58
CA GLY A 593 23.39 -28.51 -24.00
C GLY A 593 22.07 -29.15 -23.50
N GLU A 594 21.06 -29.13 -24.39
CA GLU A 594 20.22 -30.24 -24.91
C GLU A 594 19.37 -31.24 -24.05
N GLU A 595 18.11 -31.38 -24.56
CA GLU A 595 17.25 -32.58 -24.73
C GLU A 595 16.16 -33.03 -23.71
N GLY A 596 14.90 -33.02 -24.23
CA GLY A 596 13.80 -33.99 -23.99
C GLY A 596 12.90 -33.71 -22.78
N GLY A 597 11.57 -33.61 -22.85
CA GLY A 597 10.55 -34.17 -23.74
C GLY A 597 9.52 -34.95 -22.91
N GLY A 598 8.22 -34.61 -22.95
CA GLY A 598 7.17 -35.48 -22.37
C GLY A 598 5.89 -34.81 -21.89
N SER A 599 4.88 -34.80 -22.77
CA SER A 599 3.46 -34.49 -22.55
C SER A 599 2.77 -35.44 -21.55
N THR A 600 1.73 -34.97 -20.82
CA THR A 600 0.38 -35.60 -20.76
C THR A 600 -0.64 -34.82 -19.89
N THR A 601 -1.73 -34.38 -20.56
CA THR A 601 -3.17 -34.44 -20.22
C THR A 601 -3.76 -33.90 -18.89
N GLU A 602 -4.53 -32.81 -19.05
CA GLU A 602 -5.80 -32.35 -18.41
C GLU A 602 -6.96 -33.40 -18.34
N PRO A 603 -8.21 -33.09 -17.89
CA PRO A 603 -8.74 -31.99 -17.04
C PRO A 603 -9.80 -32.45 -16.00
N GLY A 604 -10.35 -31.52 -15.21
CA GLY A 604 -11.59 -31.74 -14.45
C GLY A 604 -12.27 -30.44 -13.96
N GLU A 605 -13.25 -29.96 -14.72
CA GLU A 605 -14.20 -28.87 -14.40
C GLU A 605 -15.27 -29.28 -13.37
N GLY A 606 -15.87 -28.29 -12.70
CA GLY A 606 -17.25 -28.35 -12.19
C GLY A 606 -17.60 -27.31 -11.11
N GLY A 607 -18.35 -26.27 -11.49
CA GLY A 607 -18.99 -25.25 -10.62
C GLY A 607 -20.13 -25.81 -9.74
N ASP A 608 -21.03 -25.05 -9.11
CA ASP A 608 -21.51 -23.66 -9.26
C ASP A 608 -22.49 -23.36 -8.08
N SER A 609 -22.68 -22.07 -7.76
CA SER A 609 -23.85 -21.39 -7.12
C SER A 609 -24.32 -21.83 -5.72
N GLY A 610 -24.74 -20.97 -4.79
CA GLY A 610 -25.09 -19.55 -4.79
C GLY A 610 -26.23 -19.35 -3.77
N GLU A 611 -26.31 -18.22 -3.06
CA GLU A 611 -27.59 -17.57 -2.73
C GLU A 611 -27.43 -16.18 -2.06
N THR A 612 -28.48 -15.39 -2.31
CA THR A 612 -28.71 -13.94 -2.22
C THR A 612 -29.17 -13.40 -0.85
N GLY A 613 -29.03 -12.08 -0.65
CA GLY A 613 -29.92 -11.27 0.20
C GLY A 613 -29.45 -9.82 0.43
N GLY A 614 -30.18 -8.83 -0.09
CA GLY A 614 -29.84 -7.38 -0.04
C GLY A 614 -30.61 -6.56 1.02
N ASN A 615 -30.19 -5.30 1.27
CA ASN A 615 -30.85 -4.07 0.79
C ASN A 615 -30.32 -2.77 1.48
N GLU A 616 -30.23 -1.70 0.68
CA GLU A 616 -30.37 -0.24 0.97
C GLU A 616 -29.40 0.54 1.89
N GLY A 617 -28.56 1.35 1.23
CA GLY A 617 -27.78 2.47 1.78
C GLY A 617 -26.78 2.98 0.73
N GLY A 618 -27.27 3.68 -0.30
CA GLY A 618 -26.48 4.03 -1.49
C GLY A 618 -25.29 4.94 -1.21
N ILE A 619 -24.17 4.68 -1.89
CA ILE A 619 -22.97 5.53 -1.90
C ILE A 619 -23.33 6.88 -2.56
N GLU A 620 -23.16 7.98 -1.84
CA GLU A 620 -23.35 9.33 -2.41
C GLU A 620 -22.14 9.72 -3.27
N ILE A 621 -22.40 10.25 -4.47
CA ILE A 621 -21.37 10.59 -5.46
C ILE A 621 -21.01 12.07 -5.32
N SER A 622 -19.71 12.37 -5.24
CA SER A 622 -19.12 13.72 -5.36
C SER A 622 -17.96 13.67 -6.37
N GLY A 623 -17.72 14.73 -7.14
CA GLY A 623 -16.73 14.75 -8.20
C GLY A 623 -17.09 13.88 -9.43
N SER A 624 -16.09 13.56 -10.26
CA SER A 624 -16.29 12.82 -11.50
C SER A 624 -16.26 11.31 -11.28
N VAL A 625 -17.25 10.59 -11.80
CA VAL A 625 -17.35 9.13 -11.70
C VAL A 625 -17.77 8.49 -13.03
N THR A 626 -17.37 7.24 -13.24
CA THR A 626 -17.81 6.45 -14.41
C THR A 626 -18.20 5.03 -14.01
N CYS A 627 -19.07 4.40 -14.80
CA CYS A 627 -19.49 3.02 -14.64
C CYS A 627 -19.58 2.32 -16.00
N HIS A 628 -19.00 1.13 -16.11
CA HIS A 628 -19.10 0.21 -17.25
C HIS A 628 -19.38 -1.22 -16.75
N PHE A 629 -19.50 -2.23 -17.62
CA PHE A 629 -20.12 -3.52 -17.26
C PHE A 629 -19.27 -4.79 -17.43
N THR A 630 -17.96 -4.74 -17.18
CA THR A 630 -17.05 -5.88 -17.41
C THR A 630 -17.44 -7.12 -16.61
N GLY A 631 -17.44 -8.29 -17.26
CA GLY A 631 -17.83 -9.54 -16.62
C GLY A 631 -19.29 -9.57 -16.18
N LYS A 632 -20.17 -8.80 -16.86
CA LYS A 632 -21.60 -8.65 -16.52
C LYS A 632 -21.84 -8.09 -15.12
N THR A 633 -20.93 -7.24 -14.64
CA THR A 633 -20.99 -6.60 -13.32
C THR A 633 -20.68 -5.11 -13.48
N PRO A 634 -21.36 -4.19 -12.78
CA PRO A 634 -21.02 -2.77 -12.83
C PRO A 634 -19.64 -2.53 -12.22
N SER A 635 -18.82 -1.75 -12.90
CA SER A 635 -17.48 -1.35 -12.43
C SER A 635 -17.52 -0.35 -11.28
N ASN A 636 -18.69 0.21 -10.98
CA ASN A 636 -18.88 1.19 -9.93
C ASN A 636 -20.19 0.91 -9.19
N ASN A 637 -20.08 0.64 -7.90
CA ASN A 637 -21.20 0.27 -7.03
C ASN A 637 -22.02 1.47 -6.51
N ALA A 638 -21.65 2.72 -6.84
CA ALA A 638 -22.49 3.88 -6.57
C ALA A 638 -23.77 3.90 -7.42
N PHE A 639 -23.78 3.13 -8.52
CA PHE A 639 -24.98 2.83 -9.28
C PHE A 639 -25.57 1.51 -8.78
N THR A 640 -26.74 1.59 -8.16
CA THR A 640 -27.53 0.40 -7.83
C THR A 640 -28.34 0.00 -9.06
N ILE A 641 -28.04 -1.16 -9.62
CA ILE A 641 -28.59 -1.63 -10.89
C ILE A 641 -29.41 -2.89 -10.68
N ASP A 642 -30.70 -2.80 -10.97
CA ASP A 642 -31.57 -3.96 -11.18
C ASP A 642 -31.76 -4.14 -12.69
N GLY A 643 -31.19 -5.21 -13.25
CA GLY A 643 -31.27 -5.46 -14.70
C GLY A 643 -30.42 -6.63 -15.18
N ASN A 644 -30.57 -6.96 -16.46
CA ASN A 644 -29.86 -8.07 -17.10
C ASN A 644 -28.67 -7.57 -17.91
N TYR A 645 -27.52 -8.23 -17.80
CA TYR A 645 -26.32 -7.90 -18.57
C TYR A 645 -26.14 -8.79 -19.81
N SER A 646 -25.31 -8.36 -20.75
CA SER A 646 -24.98 -9.09 -21.98
C SER A 646 -23.59 -8.73 -22.48
N ASP A 647 -22.89 -9.70 -23.07
CA ASP A 647 -21.53 -9.59 -23.65
C ASP A 647 -21.52 -9.83 -25.17
N ASN A 648 -22.71 -9.96 -25.78
CA ASN A 648 -22.91 -10.37 -27.16
C ASN A 648 -23.77 -9.39 -27.98
N LYS A 649 -23.84 -8.12 -27.56
CA LYS A 649 -24.66 -7.07 -28.20
C LYS A 649 -23.88 -6.14 -29.12
N GLY A 650 -22.62 -6.44 -29.36
CA GLY A 650 -21.69 -5.55 -30.07
C GLY A 650 -20.83 -4.80 -29.06
N SER A 651 -20.18 -3.73 -29.52
CA SER A 651 -19.27 -2.95 -28.67
C SER A 651 -19.39 -1.46 -28.94
N VAL A 652 -19.06 -0.66 -27.93
CA VAL A 652 -18.90 0.79 -28.06
C VAL A 652 -17.51 1.19 -27.56
N THR A 653 -16.88 2.16 -28.22
CA THR A 653 -15.59 2.71 -27.79
C THR A 653 -15.79 4.06 -27.12
N VAL A 654 -15.37 4.20 -25.86
CA VAL A 654 -15.40 5.46 -25.12
C VAL A 654 -13.97 5.78 -24.68
N ASN A 655 -13.47 6.97 -24.99
CA ASN A 655 -12.11 7.41 -24.67
C ASN A 655 -10.99 6.42 -25.07
N GLY A 656 -11.16 5.71 -26.19
CA GLY A 656 -10.20 4.73 -26.70
C GLY A 656 -10.33 3.31 -26.13
N VAL A 657 -11.18 3.09 -25.11
CA VAL A 657 -11.47 1.78 -24.54
C VAL A 657 -12.72 1.19 -25.18
N THR A 658 -12.65 -0.06 -25.63
CA THR A 658 -13.78 -0.76 -26.26
C THR A 658 -14.50 -1.65 -25.25
N TYR A 659 -15.77 -1.36 -24.99
CA TYR A 659 -16.63 -2.11 -24.08
C TYR A 659 -17.53 -3.05 -24.87
N THR A 660 -17.45 -4.35 -24.58
CA THR A 660 -18.31 -5.40 -25.17
C THR A 660 -19.47 -5.80 -24.28
N ASP A 661 -19.31 -5.58 -22.97
CA ASP A 661 -20.29 -5.93 -21.97
C ASP A 661 -21.20 -4.73 -21.69
N CYS A 662 -22.50 -4.99 -21.57
CA CYS A 662 -23.53 -3.97 -21.47
C CYS A 662 -24.66 -4.38 -20.53
N LEU A 663 -25.35 -3.38 -20.00
CA LEU A 663 -26.64 -3.54 -19.33
C LEU A 663 -27.76 -3.44 -20.37
N LYS A 664 -28.64 -4.44 -20.42
CA LYS A 664 -29.82 -4.40 -21.28
C LYS A 664 -30.87 -3.48 -20.67
N ILE A 665 -31.31 -2.47 -21.42
CA ILE A 665 -32.40 -1.58 -21.03
C ILE A 665 -33.74 -2.24 -21.41
N GLU A 666 -34.33 -2.94 -20.43
CA GLU A 666 -35.58 -3.69 -20.53
C GLU A 666 -36.62 -3.14 -19.55
N SER A 667 -37.86 -3.64 -19.61
CA SER A 667 -38.95 -3.09 -18.80
C SER A 667 -38.74 -3.25 -17.29
N SER A 668 -37.87 -4.16 -16.87
CA SER A 668 -37.46 -4.35 -15.48
C SER A 668 -36.19 -3.62 -15.10
N THR A 669 -35.51 -2.95 -16.05
CA THR A 669 -34.22 -2.33 -15.77
C THR A 669 -34.40 -1.00 -15.04
N SER A 670 -33.77 -0.87 -13.88
CA SER A 670 -33.66 0.38 -13.12
C SER A 670 -32.22 0.58 -12.65
N ILE A 671 -31.74 1.82 -12.73
CA ILE A 671 -30.44 2.26 -12.22
C ILE A 671 -30.70 3.42 -11.27
N THR A 672 -30.35 3.29 -10.00
CA THR A 672 -30.50 4.34 -8.99
C THR A 672 -29.15 4.79 -8.46
N PHE A 673 -28.98 6.09 -8.24
CA PHE A 673 -27.77 6.69 -7.69
C PHE A 673 -28.09 8.02 -7.00
N THR A 674 -27.21 8.51 -6.12
CA THR A 674 -27.39 9.80 -5.45
C THR A 674 -26.15 10.66 -5.65
N ILE A 675 -26.33 11.90 -6.10
CA ILE A 675 -25.25 12.89 -6.29
C ILE A 675 -25.36 14.01 -5.25
N THR A 676 -24.24 14.48 -4.72
CA THR A 676 -24.18 15.49 -3.64
C THR A 676 -24.12 16.93 -4.15
N GLU A 677 -23.84 17.11 -5.44
CA GLU A 677 -23.70 18.38 -6.14
C GLU A 677 -24.31 18.26 -7.56
N PRO A 678 -24.61 19.37 -8.24
CA PRO A 678 -25.06 19.31 -9.63
C PRO A 678 -24.02 18.66 -10.55
N MET A 679 -24.43 17.71 -11.39
CA MET A 679 -23.53 16.95 -12.27
C MET A 679 -24.12 16.77 -13.67
N THR A 680 -23.24 16.67 -14.67
CA THR A 680 -23.58 16.24 -16.03
C THR A 680 -23.54 14.72 -16.11
N LEU A 681 -24.69 14.08 -16.26
CA LEU A 681 -24.83 12.65 -16.59
C LEU A 681 -24.63 12.45 -18.08
N THR A 682 -23.79 11.49 -18.46
CA THR A 682 -23.61 11.01 -19.83
C THR A 682 -23.82 9.49 -19.88
N LEU A 683 -24.72 9.04 -20.77
CA LEU A 683 -25.00 7.64 -21.05
C LEU A 683 -24.56 7.31 -22.47
N VAL A 684 -23.88 6.18 -22.66
CA VAL A 684 -23.45 5.69 -23.98
C VAL A 684 -24.14 4.37 -24.28
N LEU A 685 -25.01 4.37 -25.30
CA LEU A 685 -25.85 3.25 -25.72
C LEU A 685 -25.55 2.79 -27.16
N ASP A 686 -26.14 1.67 -27.56
CA ASP A 686 -25.94 1.07 -28.90
C ASP A 686 -26.92 1.51 -29.99
N ALA A 687 -27.85 2.42 -29.71
CA ALA A 687 -28.89 2.83 -30.66
C ALA A 687 -29.14 4.34 -30.67
N SER A 688 -29.30 4.91 -31.87
CA SER A 688 -29.62 6.32 -32.10
C SER A 688 -31.12 6.56 -32.28
N GLY A 689 -31.60 7.75 -31.91
CA GLY A 689 -33.01 8.15 -32.07
C GLY A 689 -34.00 7.37 -31.19
N LYS A 690 -33.54 6.85 -30.05
CA LYS A 690 -34.29 6.00 -29.12
C LYS A 690 -34.40 6.64 -27.75
N GLY A 691 -35.52 6.40 -27.06
CA GLY A 691 -35.83 7.03 -25.77
C GLY A 691 -35.20 6.31 -24.57
N ILE A 692 -34.70 7.06 -23.59
CA ILE A 692 -34.36 6.58 -22.24
C ILE A 692 -34.94 7.55 -21.21
N LYS A 693 -35.37 7.05 -20.04
CA LYS A 693 -35.97 7.91 -19.02
C LYS A 693 -34.99 8.18 -17.90
N ILE A 694 -34.85 9.45 -17.54
CA ILE A 694 -34.08 9.90 -16.38
C ILE A 694 -35.06 10.70 -15.51
N ASP A 695 -35.26 10.25 -14.28
CA ASP A 695 -36.26 10.79 -13.34
C ASP A 695 -37.68 10.86 -13.92
N GLY A 696 -37.99 9.88 -14.79
CA GLY A 696 -39.28 9.76 -15.47
C GLY A 696 -39.45 10.64 -16.72
N GLU A 697 -38.53 11.56 -17.00
CA GLU A 697 -38.50 12.37 -18.23
C GLU A 697 -37.77 11.63 -19.35
N GLU A 698 -38.31 11.69 -20.58
CA GLU A 698 -37.79 10.94 -21.73
C GLU A 698 -36.79 11.75 -22.55
N TYR A 699 -35.57 11.22 -22.68
CA TYR A 699 -34.45 11.76 -23.45
C TYR A 699 -34.16 10.87 -24.65
N THR A 700 -33.86 11.47 -25.80
CA THR A 700 -33.58 10.74 -27.04
C THR A 700 -32.08 10.68 -27.31
N THR A 701 -31.56 9.49 -27.62
CA THR A 701 -30.16 9.31 -28.02
C THR A 701 -29.83 10.05 -29.31
N ASP A 702 -28.66 10.67 -29.37
CA ASP A 702 -28.16 11.36 -30.56
C ASP A 702 -27.71 10.38 -31.67
N SER A 703 -27.05 10.87 -32.72
CA SER A 703 -26.57 10.05 -33.84
C SER A 703 -25.50 9.02 -33.44
N GLU A 704 -24.84 9.19 -32.29
CA GLU A 704 -23.79 8.32 -31.76
C GLU A 704 -24.30 7.41 -30.62
N GLY A 705 -25.59 7.49 -30.28
CA GLY A 705 -26.17 6.69 -29.19
C GLY A 705 -25.95 7.31 -27.80
N ILE A 706 -25.61 8.59 -27.72
CA ILE A 706 -25.28 9.27 -26.46
C ILE A 706 -26.47 10.10 -25.97
N VAL A 707 -26.64 10.13 -24.65
CA VAL A 707 -27.55 11.04 -23.94
C VAL A 707 -26.77 11.79 -22.87
N THR A 708 -26.90 13.12 -22.83
CA THR A 708 -26.28 13.98 -21.82
C THR A 708 -27.33 14.86 -21.15
N VAL A 709 -27.35 14.89 -19.82
CA VAL A 709 -28.34 15.60 -19.00
C VAL A 709 -27.69 16.21 -17.77
N GLU A 710 -28.00 17.46 -17.42
CA GLU A 710 -27.60 18.07 -16.15
C GLU A 710 -28.59 17.67 -15.04
N LEU A 711 -28.05 17.16 -13.95
CA LEU A 711 -28.79 16.71 -12.78
C LEU A 711 -28.48 17.62 -11.59
N SER A 712 -29.48 17.92 -10.78
CA SER A 712 -29.30 18.64 -9.51
C SER A 712 -28.94 17.66 -8.39
N ALA A 713 -28.27 18.12 -7.33
CA ALA A 713 -28.00 17.30 -6.14
C ALA A 713 -29.27 16.56 -5.65
N GLY A 714 -29.16 15.25 -5.40
CA GLY A 714 -30.27 14.39 -5.01
C GLY A 714 -30.17 12.96 -5.56
N SER A 715 -31.21 12.17 -5.30
CA SER A 715 -31.34 10.82 -5.83
C SER A 715 -31.97 10.83 -7.21
N HIS A 716 -31.42 10.01 -8.11
CA HIS A 716 -31.83 9.90 -9.50
C HIS A 716 -32.10 8.46 -9.89
N GLU A 717 -32.97 8.28 -10.88
CA GLU A 717 -33.33 6.97 -11.44
C GLU A 717 -33.31 6.98 -12.97
N ILE A 718 -32.63 6.00 -13.57
CA ILE A 718 -32.67 5.74 -15.02
C ILE A 718 -33.52 4.49 -15.27
N THR A 719 -34.53 4.63 -16.13
CA THR A 719 -35.42 3.54 -16.52
C THR A 719 -35.64 3.52 -18.03
N LYS A 720 -36.28 2.45 -18.51
CA LYS A 720 -36.53 2.25 -19.94
C LYS A 720 -37.51 3.28 -20.53
N GLY A 721 -37.10 3.88 -21.65
CA GLY A 721 -38.00 4.40 -22.69
C GLY A 721 -38.23 3.34 -23.77
N ASP A 722 -37.22 3.16 -24.62
CA ASP A 722 -37.10 2.12 -25.63
C ASP A 722 -36.11 1.02 -25.21
N SER A 723 -36.19 -0.15 -25.86
CA SER A 723 -35.20 -1.21 -25.65
C SER A 723 -33.89 -0.92 -26.37
N MET A 724 -32.79 -0.91 -25.61
CA MET A 724 -31.40 -0.64 -26.02
C MET A 724 -30.42 -1.37 -25.09
N ASN A 725 -29.12 -1.23 -25.33
CA ASN A 725 -28.06 -1.69 -24.43
C ASN A 725 -27.15 -0.52 -24.03
N LEU A 726 -26.93 -0.37 -22.73
CA LEU A 726 -26.11 0.68 -22.11
C LEU A 726 -24.70 0.12 -21.84
N TYR A 727 -23.67 0.80 -22.33
CA TYR A 727 -22.29 0.36 -22.22
C TYR A 727 -21.47 1.16 -21.21
N PHE A 728 -21.84 2.44 -21.01
CA PHE A 728 -21.06 3.34 -20.18
C PHE A 728 -21.95 4.43 -19.56
N ILE A 729 -21.64 4.79 -18.32
CA ILE A 729 -22.22 5.90 -17.57
C ILE A 729 -21.07 6.80 -17.10
N SER A 730 -21.24 8.11 -17.19
CA SER A 730 -20.35 9.09 -16.56
C SER A 730 -21.16 10.18 -15.88
N LEU A 731 -20.70 10.61 -14.71
CA LEU A 731 -21.13 11.83 -14.04
C LEU A 731 -19.91 12.73 -13.87
N GLN A 732 -20.06 14.01 -14.19
CA GLN A 732 -19.01 15.02 -14.01
C GLN A 732 -19.58 16.23 -13.29
N SER A 733 -18.87 16.73 -12.29
CA SER A 733 -19.27 17.92 -11.53
C SER A 733 -19.42 19.15 -12.44
N ILE A 734 -20.47 19.94 -12.21
CA ILE A 734 -20.69 21.22 -12.89
C ILE A 734 -20.15 22.30 -11.94
N GLU A 735 -18.97 22.85 -12.25
CA GLU A 735 -18.35 23.95 -11.48
C GLU A 735 -19.23 25.22 -11.39
#